data_AF-A0A812Y6T6-F1
#
_entry.id   AF-A0A812Y6T6-F1
#
_cell.length_a   1.000
_cell.length_b   1.000
_cell.length_c   1.000
_cell.angle_alpha   90.00
_cell.angle_beta   90.00
_cell.angle_gamma   90.00
#
_symmetry.space_group_name_H-M   'P 1'
#
loop_
_entity.id
_entity.type
_entity.pdbx_description
1 polymer ?
#
loop_
_entity_poly.entity_id
_entity_poly.type
_entity_poly.pdbx_seq_one_letter_code
_entity_poly.pdbx_strand_id
1 'polypeptide(L)'
;MVFGWDRKIMGADVSAFCESCSMHIQEKTGFEVCIRPKQPPDMFHMLENIGEHTSVDCPAPLLAAGNCILAALYHLGFGEQALAMEGRREHPHHLYFQRRKHRTYEQVSQGCDVPMSPRFCLDGAEASAVKSVFVYRSPAGAKILMHIVRDGKPHCVAVEFAGQDKVHVKNGRMGFSVTRASFQTIVDTATYVKPLVFFFLAEYDEKINSQLASSEDLASLLEMQAAGDNGDDGLDLVIDVDDNRDILPMEAGEDESGAEEAEEHITKVADEILAAMKVEVGKWLRSAANHQIKAEEGVFRCPLCPFRSWPTQQSKSRVLQHMQKHHVQGKQYVPSGTKQLKVTIALHDCDQCRRRTRQPNLLKRSAAMLRSTVSPPLSSKDMNIDRHIRLVLTGHGPQYWNAETVFNPSLRRVRNMYYTHEFAQMLFQDILTCDAKVYALHARMTARFPGEVSSLLPRHSRHWWPLIEDVFSSGKVTGISAQLAKELLDHEEMQAISIDATLRCCLPILGQVHPRASKKLKDIAVFAGEMALTRVLTCRGRTNAVLLMDTVAGDDSEQVVKSLTANLSAAALAHVQFVSVDNPSYKYWQALRTVCPNLQVMMLDPTHLAMTFEYASSRKRTPGSKALRAVLQKLSAVDLSADARSWGLVHTGANSRPLTVEERRVRNQIEDRSMRKADAAKILNSLEVDKRFYLRLEWIKAAKALACRYRISHQCIATS
;
A
#
# COMPACT_ATOMS: atom_id res chain seq x y z
N MET A 1 23.52 3.52 -33.06
CA MET A 1 22.76 2.42 -33.68
C MET A 1 21.71 1.98 -32.68
N VAL A 2 20.44 2.19 -33.03
CA VAL A 2 19.27 1.86 -32.22
C VAL A 2 18.94 0.40 -32.47
N PHE A 3 18.93 -0.43 -31.43
CA PHE A 3 18.26 -1.73 -31.47
C PHE A 3 16.94 -1.59 -30.71
N GLY A 4 15.84 -1.54 -31.46
CA GLY A 4 14.51 -1.73 -30.89
C GLY A 4 14.35 -3.18 -30.49
N TRP A 5 13.99 -3.43 -29.23
CA TRP A 5 13.61 -4.76 -28.78
C TRP A 5 12.13 -4.74 -28.43
N ASP A 6 11.37 -5.35 -29.32
CA ASP A 6 9.94 -5.57 -29.23
C ASP A 6 9.65 -6.52 -28.06
N ARG A 7 8.65 -6.19 -27.22
CA ARG A 7 8.24 -6.93 -26.01
C ARG A 7 7.54 -8.28 -26.31
N LYS A 8 7.82 -8.89 -27.46
CA LYS A 8 7.14 -10.10 -27.96
C LYS A 8 7.90 -11.41 -27.81
N ILE A 9 8.95 -11.45 -26.98
CA ILE A 9 9.67 -12.69 -26.67
C ILE A 9 9.38 -13.16 -25.23
N MET A 10 8.10 -13.26 -24.87
CA MET A 10 7.66 -14.17 -23.79
C MET A 10 7.32 -15.52 -24.42
N GLY A 11 8.36 -16.19 -24.91
CA GLY A 11 8.26 -17.50 -25.57
C GLY A 11 9.57 -18.07 -26.11
N ALA A 12 10.74 -17.45 -25.85
CA ALA A 12 12.01 -18.03 -26.25
C ALA A 12 12.51 -19.03 -25.20
N ASP A 13 13.01 -20.16 -25.70
CA ASP A 13 13.73 -21.17 -24.93
C ASP A 13 14.91 -20.52 -24.18
N VAL A 14 14.78 -20.45 -22.85
CA VAL A 14 15.81 -19.89 -21.95
C VAL A 14 17.14 -20.61 -22.13
N SER A 15 17.12 -21.89 -22.53
CA SER A 15 18.31 -22.66 -22.85
C SER A 15 19.01 -22.08 -24.08
N ALA A 16 18.27 -21.79 -25.15
CA ALA A 16 18.82 -21.16 -26.36
C ALA A 16 19.40 -19.76 -26.09
N PHE A 17 18.80 -19.00 -25.16
CA PHE A 17 19.35 -17.70 -24.73
C PHE A 17 20.66 -17.85 -23.94
N CYS A 18 20.70 -18.77 -22.98
CA CYS A 18 21.92 -19.05 -22.22
C CYS A 18 23.04 -19.60 -23.11
N GLU A 19 22.70 -20.42 -24.10
CA GLU A 19 23.62 -21.01 -25.07
C GLU A 19 24.14 -19.94 -26.04
N SER A 20 23.26 -19.05 -26.53
CA SER A 20 23.66 -17.88 -27.32
C SER A 20 24.60 -16.95 -26.55
N CYS A 21 24.34 -16.70 -25.26
CA CYS A 21 25.24 -15.91 -24.42
C CYS A 21 26.59 -16.62 -24.20
N SER A 22 26.56 -17.94 -24.01
CA SER A 22 27.77 -18.76 -23.82
C SER A 22 28.65 -18.72 -25.07
N MET A 23 28.06 -18.92 -26.26
CA MET A 23 28.76 -18.80 -27.55
C MET A 23 29.28 -17.39 -27.79
N HIS A 24 28.51 -16.36 -27.46
CA HIS A 24 28.92 -14.97 -27.66
C HIS A 24 30.13 -14.61 -26.79
N ILE A 25 30.19 -15.11 -25.55
CA ILE A 25 31.35 -14.92 -24.68
C ILE A 25 32.56 -15.67 -25.23
N GLN A 26 32.38 -16.90 -25.72
CA GLN A 26 33.45 -17.66 -26.35
C GLN A 26 34.00 -16.96 -27.60
N GLU A 27 33.15 -16.44 -28.48
CA GLU A 27 33.57 -15.67 -29.66
C GLU A 27 34.30 -14.37 -29.30
N LYS A 28 33.83 -13.64 -28.29
CA LYS A 28 34.39 -12.32 -27.94
C LYS A 28 35.63 -12.39 -27.05
N THR A 29 35.76 -13.44 -26.26
CA THR A 29 36.77 -13.51 -25.21
C THR A 29 37.68 -14.73 -25.31
N GLY A 30 37.32 -15.73 -26.13
CA GLY A 30 38.03 -17.00 -26.24
C GLY A 30 37.75 -17.99 -25.10
N PHE A 31 37.00 -17.59 -24.07
CA PHE A 31 36.67 -18.45 -22.93
C PHE A 31 35.36 -19.21 -23.16
N GLU A 32 35.43 -20.53 -23.07
CA GLU A 32 34.25 -21.39 -23.09
C GLU A 32 33.59 -21.39 -21.71
N VAL A 33 32.37 -20.87 -21.63
CA VAL A 33 31.59 -20.76 -20.38
C VAL A 33 30.23 -21.43 -20.56
N CYS A 34 29.78 -22.19 -19.56
CA CYS A 34 28.45 -22.79 -19.57
C CYS A 34 27.51 -21.95 -18.70
N ILE A 35 26.67 -21.12 -19.32
CA ILE A 35 25.66 -20.34 -18.60
C ILE A 35 24.41 -21.21 -18.42
N ARG A 36 23.90 -21.28 -17.18
CA ARG A 36 22.64 -21.96 -16.87
C ARG A 36 21.73 -21.04 -16.04
N PRO A 37 20.40 -21.13 -16.20
CA PRO A 37 19.47 -20.40 -15.35
C PRO A 37 19.59 -20.85 -13.89
N LYS A 38 19.69 -19.88 -12.97
CA LYS A 38 19.78 -20.15 -11.52
C LYS A 38 18.38 -20.34 -10.95
N GLN A 39 17.98 -21.58 -10.68
CA GLN A 39 16.75 -21.88 -9.92
C GLN A 39 17.09 -21.98 -8.42
N PRO A 40 16.55 -21.11 -7.54
CA PRO A 40 16.60 -21.39 -6.10
C PRO A 40 15.75 -22.64 -5.81
N PRO A 41 16.25 -23.60 -5.03
CA PRO A 41 15.49 -24.82 -4.77
C PRO A 41 14.37 -24.51 -3.77
N ASP A 42 13.18 -24.29 -4.32
CA ASP A 42 11.92 -24.29 -3.58
C ASP A 42 11.72 -25.66 -2.90
N MET A 43 11.01 -25.69 -1.77
CA MET A 43 10.72 -26.93 -1.03
C MET A 43 10.05 -27.97 -1.93
N PHE A 44 9.13 -27.53 -2.80
CA PHE A 44 8.49 -28.43 -3.77
C PHE A 44 9.44 -28.88 -4.87
N HIS A 45 10.36 -28.02 -5.32
CA HIS A 45 11.40 -28.42 -6.25
C HIS A 45 12.32 -29.50 -5.64
N MET A 46 12.65 -29.38 -4.34
CA MET A 46 13.39 -30.43 -3.64
C MET A 46 12.55 -31.70 -3.44
N LEU A 47 11.25 -31.58 -3.13
CA LEU A 47 10.33 -32.72 -3.02
C LEU A 47 10.14 -33.44 -4.37
N GLU A 48 10.09 -32.71 -5.48
CA GLU A 48 10.03 -33.26 -6.84
C GLU A 48 11.33 -34.01 -7.20
N ASN A 49 12.48 -33.52 -6.75
CA ASN A 49 13.77 -34.13 -7.04
C ASN A 49 14.13 -35.32 -6.12
N ILE A 50 13.64 -35.32 -4.88
CA ILE A 50 14.04 -36.29 -3.83
C ILE A 50 12.90 -37.28 -3.50
N GLY A 51 11.64 -36.89 -3.69
CA GLY A 51 10.48 -37.67 -3.30
C GLY A 51 9.90 -38.56 -4.40
N GLU A 52 9.30 -39.67 -3.99
CA GLU A 52 8.47 -40.49 -4.87
C GLU A 52 7.15 -39.76 -5.14
N HIS A 53 6.90 -39.40 -6.40
CA HIS A 53 5.70 -38.67 -6.80
C HIS A 53 4.48 -39.59 -6.87
N THR A 54 3.36 -39.13 -6.32
CA THR A 54 2.08 -39.83 -6.32
C THR A 54 0.97 -38.85 -6.67
N SER A 55 0.04 -39.25 -7.54
CA SER A 55 -1.19 -38.49 -7.76
C SER A 55 -2.18 -38.82 -6.66
N VAL A 56 -2.70 -37.80 -5.98
CA VAL A 56 -3.71 -37.97 -4.93
C VAL A 56 -5.01 -37.30 -5.34
N ASP A 57 -6.14 -37.90 -4.97
CA ASP A 57 -7.44 -37.30 -5.25
C ASP A 57 -7.73 -36.16 -4.27
N CYS A 58 -8.29 -35.08 -4.79
CA CYS A 58 -8.70 -33.90 -4.02
C CYS A 58 -9.93 -33.25 -4.69
N PRO A 59 -11.06 -33.12 -3.97
CA PRO A 59 -12.28 -32.53 -4.51
C PRO A 59 -12.09 -31.12 -5.05
N ALA A 60 -12.69 -30.83 -6.20
CA ALA A 60 -12.58 -29.51 -6.87
C ALA A 60 -12.92 -28.30 -5.98
N PRO A 61 -13.91 -28.35 -5.07
CA PRO A 61 -14.19 -27.22 -4.16
C PRO A 61 -13.03 -26.88 -3.21
N LEU A 62 -12.26 -27.90 -2.80
CA LEU A 62 -11.12 -27.71 -1.89
C LEU A 62 -9.87 -27.19 -2.61
N LEU A 63 -9.84 -27.30 -3.94
CA LEU A 63 -8.78 -26.74 -4.79
C LEU A 63 -9.01 -25.25 -5.11
N ALA A 64 -10.09 -24.63 -4.63
CA ALA A 64 -10.32 -23.20 -4.79
C ALA A 64 -9.26 -22.38 -4.04
N ALA A 65 -8.94 -21.19 -4.57
CA ALA A 65 -8.00 -20.27 -3.95
C ALA A 65 -8.43 -19.94 -2.49
N GLY A 66 -7.49 -20.08 -1.56
CA GLY A 66 -7.72 -19.88 -0.12
C GLY A 66 -8.22 -21.10 0.65
N ASN A 67 -8.50 -22.22 -0.01
CA ASN A 67 -8.92 -23.48 0.64
C ASN A 67 -7.76 -24.45 0.94
N CYS A 68 -6.50 -24.03 0.79
CA CYS A 68 -5.34 -24.90 0.99
C CYS A 68 -5.28 -25.57 2.40
N ILE A 69 -5.78 -24.90 3.45
CA ILE A 69 -5.89 -25.51 4.79
C ILE A 69 -6.92 -26.65 4.79
N LEU A 70 -8.07 -26.46 4.14
CA LEU A 70 -9.11 -27.49 4.03
C LEU A 70 -8.67 -28.65 3.14
N ALA A 71 -7.97 -28.36 2.04
CA ALA A 71 -7.37 -29.38 1.19
C ALA A 71 -6.34 -30.21 1.97
N ALA A 72 -5.48 -29.57 2.75
CA ALA A 72 -4.53 -30.26 3.60
C ALA A 72 -5.23 -31.12 4.68
N LEU A 73 -6.29 -30.62 5.33
CA LEU A 73 -7.09 -31.42 6.26
C LEU A 73 -7.73 -32.65 5.61
N TYR A 74 -8.28 -32.50 4.40
CA TYR A 74 -8.84 -33.60 3.63
C TYR A 74 -7.82 -34.73 3.45
N HIS A 75 -6.57 -34.38 3.12
CA HIS A 75 -5.48 -35.34 2.92
C HIS A 75 -5.00 -36.03 4.21
N LEU A 76 -5.27 -35.46 5.37
CA LEU A 76 -4.93 -36.00 6.69
C LEU A 76 -6.07 -36.84 7.31
N GLY A 77 -7.12 -37.12 6.55
CA GLY A 77 -8.25 -37.96 6.98
C GLY A 77 -9.45 -37.20 7.55
N PHE A 78 -9.49 -35.87 7.42
CA PHE A 78 -10.60 -35.02 7.88
C PHE A 78 -11.49 -34.55 6.72
N GLY A 79 -11.74 -35.44 5.75
CA GLY A 79 -12.39 -35.09 4.49
C GLY A 79 -13.85 -34.68 4.63
N GLU A 80 -14.62 -35.36 5.48
CA GLU A 80 -16.02 -35.02 5.75
C GLU A 80 -16.14 -33.64 6.41
N GLN A 81 -15.26 -33.33 7.37
CA GLN A 81 -15.22 -32.06 8.08
C GLN A 81 -14.83 -30.91 7.14
N ALA A 82 -13.83 -31.13 6.29
CA ALA A 82 -13.38 -30.14 5.30
C ALA A 82 -14.48 -29.81 4.28
N LEU A 83 -15.15 -30.82 3.75
CA LEU A 83 -16.26 -30.66 2.80
C LEU A 83 -17.50 -30.03 3.45
N ALA A 84 -17.82 -30.41 4.69
CA ALA A 84 -18.92 -29.81 5.45
C ALA A 84 -18.67 -28.32 5.71
N MET A 85 -17.45 -27.93 6.08
CA MET A 85 -17.10 -26.52 6.29
C MET A 85 -17.17 -25.71 4.98
N GLU A 86 -16.72 -26.29 3.86
CA GLU A 86 -16.82 -25.64 2.56
C GLU A 86 -18.28 -25.48 2.09
N GLY A 87 -19.15 -26.45 2.41
CA GLY A 87 -20.57 -26.42 2.07
C GLY A 87 -21.43 -25.42 2.86
N ARG A 88 -20.97 -24.92 4.01
CA ARG A 88 -21.73 -24.01 4.90
C ARG A 88 -21.68 -22.55 4.43
N ARG A 89 -22.35 -22.24 3.30
CA ARG A 89 -22.32 -20.92 2.65
C ARG A 89 -22.73 -19.74 3.55
N GLU A 90 -23.62 -19.98 4.52
CA GLU A 90 -24.16 -18.96 5.42
C GLU A 90 -23.38 -18.80 6.74
N HIS A 91 -22.36 -19.64 6.98
CA HIS A 91 -21.58 -19.58 8.22
C HIS A 91 -20.62 -18.36 8.21
N PRO A 92 -20.42 -17.65 9.34
CA PRO A 92 -19.53 -16.48 9.41
C PRO A 92 -18.12 -16.73 8.84
N HIS A 93 -17.54 -17.91 9.08
CA HIS A 93 -16.21 -18.28 8.56
C HIS A 93 -16.20 -18.45 7.03
N HIS A 94 -17.32 -18.89 6.45
CA HIS A 94 -17.45 -19.01 4.99
C HIS A 94 -17.70 -17.64 4.35
N LEU A 95 -18.49 -16.76 4.99
CA LEU A 95 -18.66 -15.37 4.56
C LEU A 95 -17.34 -14.58 4.62
N TYR A 96 -16.53 -14.81 5.66
CA TYR A 96 -15.18 -14.25 5.79
C TYR A 96 -14.30 -14.70 4.61
N PHE A 97 -14.28 -16.00 4.33
CA PHE A 97 -13.57 -16.57 3.18
C PHE A 97 -14.05 -16.00 1.84
N GLN A 98 -15.36 -15.87 1.62
CA GLN A 98 -15.89 -15.32 0.37
C GLN A 98 -15.41 -13.88 0.11
N ARG A 99 -15.32 -13.07 1.17
CA ARG A 99 -14.85 -11.67 1.11
C ARG A 99 -13.34 -11.57 0.94
N ARG A 100 -12.57 -12.41 1.64
CA ARG A 100 -11.13 -12.24 1.82
C ARG A 100 -10.27 -13.24 1.03
N LYS A 101 -10.86 -14.31 0.51
CA LYS A 101 -10.19 -15.40 -0.25
C LYS A 101 -9.05 -16.09 0.49
N HIS A 102 -9.08 -16.09 1.82
CA HIS A 102 -8.18 -16.84 2.70
C HIS A 102 -8.92 -17.29 3.97
N ARG A 103 -8.35 -18.26 4.69
CA ARG A 103 -8.86 -18.77 5.97
C ARG A 103 -7.75 -18.74 7.03
N THR A 104 -8.11 -18.52 8.29
CA THR A 104 -7.19 -18.71 9.41
C THR A 104 -7.19 -20.16 9.90
N TYR A 105 -6.11 -20.63 10.52
CA TYR A 105 -6.08 -21.95 11.15
C TYR A 105 -7.11 -22.06 12.28
N GLU A 106 -7.38 -20.98 13.00
CA GLU A 106 -8.40 -20.91 14.05
C GLU A 106 -9.81 -21.13 13.48
N GLN A 107 -10.17 -20.42 12.41
CA GLN A 107 -11.47 -20.56 11.77
C GLN A 107 -11.70 -21.97 11.25
N VAL A 108 -10.65 -22.60 10.73
CA VAL A 108 -10.70 -23.98 10.25
C VAL A 108 -10.75 -24.96 11.41
N SER A 109 -9.96 -24.75 12.46
CA SER A 109 -9.98 -25.57 13.67
C SER A 109 -11.37 -25.59 14.31
N GLN A 110 -11.99 -24.43 14.48
CA GLN A 110 -13.35 -24.28 15.01
C GLN A 110 -14.41 -24.78 14.03
N GLY A 111 -14.27 -24.48 12.74
CA GLY A 111 -15.27 -24.80 11.71
C GLY A 111 -15.35 -26.29 11.36
N CYS A 112 -14.22 -26.99 11.43
CA CYS A 112 -14.11 -28.43 11.21
C CYS A 112 -14.16 -29.24 12.51
N ASP A 113 -14.17 -28.59 13.68
CA ASP A 113 -14.02 -29.25 14.99
C ASP A 113 -12.76 -30.14 15.08
N VAL A 114 -11.65 -29.62 14.57
CA VAL A 114 -10.34 -30.29 14.58
C VAL A 114 -9.38 -29.42 15.38
N PRO A 115 -9.06 -29.79 16.65
CA PRO A 115 -8.14 -28.99 17.45
C PRO A 115 -6.73 -29.01 16.84
N MET A 116 -6.13 -27.83 16.74
CA MET A 116 -4.82 -27.62 16.15
C MET A 116 -3.84 -27.10 17.20
N SER A 117 -2.68 -27.73 17.31
CA SER A 117 -1.61 -27.34 18.24
C SER A 117 -0.40 -26.83 17.47
N PRO A 118 -0.17 -25.51 17.37
CA PRO A 118 0.95 -24.95 16.65
C PRO A 118 2.30 -25.17 17.36
N ARG A 119 3.34 -25.43 16.57
CA ARG A 119 4.72 -25.68 17.00
C ARG A 119 5.71 -25.13 15.98
N PHE A 120 6.87 -24.68 16.44
CA PHE A 120 7.97 -24.23 15.57
C PHE A 120 8.98 -25.33 15.23
N CYS A 121 8.92 -26.44 15.97
CA CYS A 121 9.81 -27.59 15.79
C CYS A 121 8.96 -28.87 15.73
N LEU A 122 9.49 -29.88 15.05
CA LEU A 122 8.90 -31.22 14.98
C LEU A 122 9.16 -32.07 16.25
N ASP A 123 9.96 -31.56 17.20
CA ASP A 123 10.41 -32.28 18.41
C ASP A 123 9.50 -32.13 19.63
N GLY A 124 9.32 -33.24 20.37
CA GLY A 124 9.04 -33.26 21.80
C GLY A 124 10.38 -33.24 22.57
N ALA A 125 10.51 -32.36 23.57
CA ALA A 125 11.79 -32.06 24.18
C ALA A 125 12.36 -33.20 25.05
N GLU A 126 13.52 -33.75 24.67
CA GLU A 126 14.63 -34.03 25.60
C GLU A 126 15.96 -33.63 24.95
N ALA A 127 16.54 -32.52 25.43
CA ALA A 127 17.84 -32.05 24.99
C ALA A 127 18.94 -32.89 25.66
N SER A 128 19.59 -33.78 24.91
CA SER A 128 20.89 -34.32 25.31
C SER A 128 22.00 -33.60 24.55
N ALA A 129 22.92 -33.02 25.32
CA ALA A 129 23.98 -32.15 24.85
C ALA A 129 25.13 -32.96 24.21
N VAL A 130 25.07 -33.21 22.90
CA VAL A 130 26.26 -33.47 22.07
C VAL A 130 26.03 -32.88 20.67
N LYS A 131 27.07 -32.24 20.13
CA LYS A 131 27.12 -31.57 18.83
C LYS A 131 26.60 -32.43 17.67
N SER A 132 25.90 -31.75 16.76
CA SER A 132 25.62 -32.05 15.34
C SER A 132 24.79 -33.30 15.03
N VAL A 133 23.69 -33.07 14.28
CA VAL A 133 22.63 -33.99 13.82
C VAL A 133 21.47 -34.15 14.81
N PHE A 134 20.48 -33.27 14.69
CA PHE A 134 19.16 -33.48 15.29
C PHE A 134 18.45 -34.60 14.49
N VAL A 135 18.19 -35.74 15.13
CA VAL A 135 17.36 -36.80 14.55
C VAL A 135 15.95 -36.63 15.11
N TYR A 136 15.05 -36.12 14.28
CA TYR A 136 13.67 -35.80 14.64
C TYR A 136 12.87 -37.08 14.92
N ARG A 137 12.31 -37.19 16.13
CA ARG A 137 11.42 -38.30 16.52
C ARG A 137 9.97 -37.80 16.62
N SER A 138 9.37 -37.36 15.51
CA SER A 138 7.91 -37.27 15.47
C SER A 138 7.31 -38.68 15.59
N PRO A 139 6.30 -38.94 16.43
CA PRO A 139 5.76 -40.28 16.58
C PRO A 139 5.20 -40.82 15.25
N ALA A 140 5.29 -42.13 15.03
CA ALA A 140 4.68 -42.77 13.85
C ALA A 140 3.15 -42.52 13.88
N GLY A 141 2.61 -42.00 12.77
CA GLY A 141 1.20 -41.62 12.65
C GLY A 141 0.88 -40.14 12.88
N ALA A 142 1.88 -39.28 13.13
CA ALA A 142 1.64 -37.85 13.34
C ALA A 142 1.09 -37.17 12.06
N LYS A 143 -0.06 -36.49 12.20
CA LYS A 143 -0.73 -35.70 11.17
C LYS A 143 -0.51 -34.21 11.45
N ILE A 144 0.07 -33.50 10.48
CA ILE A 144 0.55 -32.13 10.64
C ILE A 144 0.11 -31.28 9.45
N LEU A 145 -0.42 -30.10 9.71
CA LEU A 145 -0.52 -29.04 8.70
C LEU A 145 0.76 -28.21 8.76
N MET A 146 1.49 -28.14 7.65
CA MET A 146 2.73 -27.35 7.56
C MET A 146 2.44 -26.04 6.84
N HIS A 147 2.68 -24.95 7.54
CA HIS A 147 2.60 -23.60 7.02
C HIS A 147 3.92 -23.18 6.38
N ILE A 148 3.86 -22.79 5.12
CA ILE A 148 5.02 -22.36 4.33
C ILE A 148 4.73 -21.00 3.70
N VAL A 149 5.75 -20.15 3.54
CA VAL A 149 5.57 -18.86 2.86
C VAL A 149 6.45 -18.82 1.62
N ARG A 150 5.85 -18.94 0.44
CA ARG A 150 6.51 -18.95 -0.87
C ARG A 150 6.38 -17.57 -1.51
N ASP A 151 7.49 -16.89 -1.80
CA ASP A 151 7.49 -15.56 -2.46
C ASP A 151 6.56 -14.51 -1.82
N GLY A 152 6.35 -14.57 -0.51
CA GLY A 152 5.41 -13.68 0.19
C GLY A 152 4.02 -14.26 0.40
N LYS A 153 3.63 -15.31 -0.33
CA LYS A 153 2.33 -15.96 -0.27
C LYS A 153 2.33 -17.10 0.77
N PRO A 154 1.53 -16.99 1.84
CA PRO A 154 1.40 -18.05 2.83
C PRO A 154 0.55 -19.22 2.27
N HIS A 155 1.06 -20.44 2.34
CA HIS A 155 0.44 -21.66 1.84
C HIS A 155 0.45 -22.75 2.92
N CYS A 156 -0.43 -23.74 2.77
CA CYS A 156 -0.55 -24.85 3.70
C CYS A 156 -0.48 -26.18 2.96
N VAL A 157 0.28 -27.13 3.51
CA VAL A 157 0.37 -28.51 3.00
C VAL A 157 0.11 -29.52 4.10
N ALA A 158 -0.34 -30.71 3.71
CA ALA A 158 -0.49 -31.85 4.61
C ALA A 158 0.83 -32.61 4.72
N VAL A 159 1.24 -32.93 5.95
CA VAL A 159 2.40 -33.75 6.27
C VAL A 159 1.96 -34.88 7.21
N GLU A 160 2.23 -36.11 6.81
CA GLU A 160 1.86 -37.32 7.54
C GLU A 160 3.09 -38.22 7.72
N PHE A 161 3.44 -38.53 8.96
CA PHE A 161 4.55 -39.44 9.29
C PHE A 161 4.06 -40.89 9.25
N ALA A 162 4.13 -41.54 8.09
CA ALA A 162 3.73 -42.93 7.93
C ALA A 162 4.83 -43.91 8.41
N GLY A 163 4.60 -44.53 9.57
CA GLY A 163 5.53 -45.51 10.13
C GLY A 163 6.84 -44.90 10.66
N GLN A 164 7.90 -45.73 10.69
CA GLN A 164 9.17 -45.37 11.34
C GLN A 164 10.07 -44.47 10.50
N ASP A 165 10.00 -44.51 9.17
CA ASP A 165 10.94 -43.76 8.30
C ASP A 165 10.31 -43.07 7.09
N LYS A 166 8.99 -43.17 6.87
CA LYS A 166 8.33 -42.56 5.70
C LYS A 166 7.55 -41.30 6.09
N VAL A 167 7.63 -40.27 5.25
CA VAL A 167 6.87 -39.02 5.38
C VAL A 167 6.14 -38.76 4.08
N HIS A 168 4.82 -38.57 4.16
CA HIS A 168 3.98 -38.19 3.05
C HIS A 168 3.65 -36.70 3.13
N VAL A 169 3.95 -35.98 2.05
CA VAL A 169 3.60 -34.56 1.89
C VAL A 169 2.58 -34.45 0.77
N LYS A 170 1.39 -33.90 1.05
CA LYS A 170 0.31 -33.78 0.05
C LYS A 170 -0.08 -32.29 -0.11
N ASN A 171 -0.17 -31.84 -1.35
CA ASN A 171 -0.54 -30.49 -1.75
C ASN A 171 -1.55 -30.54 -2.92
N GLY A 172 -2.83 -30.36 -2.65
CA GLY A 172 -3.88 -30.46 -3.67
C GLY A 172 -3.88 -31.84 -4.33
N ARG A 173 -3.63 -31.92 -5.64
CA ARG A 173 -3.58 -33.22 -6.35
C ARG A 173 -2.20 -33.88 -6.36
N MET A 174 -1.21 -33.23 -5.76
CA MET A 174 0.17 -33.70 -5.73
C MET A 174 0.48 -34.36 -4.39
N GLY A 175 1.12 -35.51 -4.42
CA GLY A 175 1.62 -36.23 -3.24
C GLY A 175 3.08 -36.59 -3.42
N PHE A 176 3.86 -36.43 -2.37
CA PHE A 176 5.27 -36.78 -2.31
C PHE A 176 5.50 -37.73 -1.16
N SER A 177 6.36 -38.71 -1.37
CA SER A 177 6.82 -39.59 -0.31
C SER A 177 8.34 -39.54 -0.20
N VAL A 178 8.84 -39.22 0.99
CA VAL A 178 10.28 -39.11 1.29
C VAL A 178 10.61 -39.84 2.58
N THR A 179 11.89 -40.16 2.78
CA THR A 179 12.36 -40.62 4.10
C THR A 179 12.36 -39.47 5.09
N ARG A 180 12.33 -39.77 6.40
CA ARG A 180 12.40 -38.73 7.45
C ARG A 180 13.67 -37.89 7.35
N ALA A 181 14.81 -38.54 7.07
CA ALA A 181 16.10 -37.86 6.90
C ALA A 181 16.12 -36.92 5.68
N SER A 182 15.51 -37.35 4.57
CA SER A 182 15.38 -36.52 3.37
C SER A 182 14.42 -35.36 3.60
N PHE A 183 13.25 -35.60 4.21
CA PHE A 183 12.31 -34.54 4.58
C PHE A 183 12.98 -33.49 5.47
N GLN A 184 13.81 -33.94 6.40
CA GLN A 184 14.53 -33.04 7.28
C GLN A 184 15.52 -32.15 6.54
N THR A 185 16.31 -32.75 5.66
CA THR A 185 17.24 -32.02 4.81
C THR A 185 16.51 -30.98 3.96
N ILE A 186 15.32 -31.31 3.45
CA ILE A 186 14.46 -30.40 2.70
C ILE A 186 14.02 -29.22 3.57
N VAL A 187 13.51 -29.47 4.78
CA VAL A 187 13.07 -28.44 5.73
C VAL A 187 14.23 -27.48 6.10
N ASP A 188 15.42 -28.02 6.37
CA ASP A 188 16.60 -27.25 6.75
C ASP A 188 17.21 -26.45 5.59
N THR A 189 17.11 -26.97 4.36
CA THR A 189 17.80 -26.39 3.18
C THR A 189 16.90 -25.46 2.38
N ALA A 190 15.59 -25.73 2.30
CA ALA A 190 14.67 -25.02 1.41
C ALA A 190 14.26 -23.62 1.91
N THR A 191 14.69 -23.17 3.10
CA THR A 191 14.14 -21.97 3.75
C THR A 191 15.17 -20.86 3.97
N TYR A 192 15.46 -20.09 2.91
CA TYR A 192 16.03 -18.75 3.09
C TYR A 192 14.93 -17.77 3.53
N VAL A 193 14.89 -17.48 4.85
CA VAL A 193 14.38 -16.23 5.50
C VAL A 193 12.88 -16.11 5.91
N LYS A 194 12.08 -17.18 6.13
CA LYS A 194 10.79 -17.07 6.86
C LYS A 194 10.48 -18.28 7.77
N PRO A 195 9.79 -18.11 8.91
CA PRO A 195 9.53 -19.20 9.84
C PRO A 195 8.51 -20.20 9.27
N LEU A 196 8.84 -21.50 9.34
CA LEU A 196 7.89 -22.60 9.20
C LEU A 196 7.10 -22.74 10.51
N VAL A 197 5.81 -23.07 10.39
CA VAL A 197 4.97 -23.40 11.55
C VAL A 197 4.24 -24.70 11.27
N PHE A 198 4.26 -25.60 12.25
CA PHE A 198 3.64 -26.91 12.19
C PHE A 198 2.42 -26.93 13.10
N PHE A 199 1.25 -27.30 12.58
CA PHE A 199 0.04 -27.46 13.38
C PHE A 199 -0.27 -28.95 13.52
N PHE A 200 -0.08 -29.47 14.72
CA PHE A 200 -0.37 -30.87 15.05
C PHE A 200 -1.86 -31.05 15.29
N LEU A 201 -2.44 -32.10 14.70
CA LEU A 201 -3.85 -32.44 14.87
C LEU A 201 -4.05 -33.36 16.08
N ALA A 202 -5.18 -33.22 16.77
CA ALA A 202 -5.45 -33.69 18.15
C ALA A 202 -5.41 -35.20 18.45
N GLU A 203 -4.82 -36.05 17.59
CA GLU A 203 -4.65 -37.48 17.88
C GLU A 203 -3.41 -37.79 18.75
N TYR A 204 -2.73 -36.79 19.33
CA TYR A 204 -1.54 -37.03 20.16
C TYR A 204 -1.62 -36.35 21.53
N ASP A 205 -1.99 -37.17 22.52
CA ASP A 205 -2.11 -36.82 23.94
C ASP A 205 -0.75 -37.03 24.64
N GLU A 206 0.22 -36.14 24.37
CA GLU A 206 1.36 -35.97 25.26
C GLU A 206 1.37 -34.53 25.77
N LYS A 207 1.23 -34.40 27.10
CA LYS A 207 1.55 -33.16 27.82
C LYS A 207 3.05 -32.87 27.69
N ILE A 208 3.43 -32.20 26.60
CA ILE A 208 4.83 -31.84 26.35
C ILE A 208 5.10 -30.46 26.94
N ASN A 209 6.07 -30.43 27.87
CA ASN A 209 6.70 -29.22 28.39
C ASN A 209 7.42 -28.46 27.26
N SER A 210 6.70 -27.59 26.56
CA SER A 210 7.30 -26.58 25.69
C SER A 210 7.98 -25.53 26.58
N GLN A 211 9.29 -25.69 26.80
CA GLN A 211 10.12 -24.70 27.49
C GLN A 211 10.32 -23.39 26.67
N LEU A 212 9.73 -23.31 25.47
CA LEU A 212 10.01 -22.26 24.49
C LEU A 212 8.88 -21.23 24.33
N ALA A 213 7.60 -21.57 24.51
CA ALA A 213 6.50 -20.59 24.36
C ALA A 213 5.39 -20.84 25.40
N SER A 214 4.71 -19.78 25.85
CA SER A 214 3.53 -19.93 26.71
C SER A 214 2.36 -20.49 25.90
N SER A 215 1.42 -21.19 26.55
CA SER A 215 0.22 -21.74 25.90
C SER A 215 -0.61 -20.67 25.17
N GLU A 216 -0.57 -19.42 25.65
CA GLU A 216 -1.24 -18.26 25.02
C GLU A 216 -0.51 -17.78 23.76
N ASP A 217 0.83 -17.76 23.76
CA ASP A 217 1.62 -17.34 22.58
C ASP A 217 1.45 -18.32 21.42
N LEU A 218 1.41 -19.62 21.73
CA LEU A 218 1.14 -20.66 20.73
C LEU A 218 -0.28 -20.53 20.18
N ALA A 219 -1.29 -20.28 21.03
CA ALA A 219 -2.66 -20.09 20.58
C ALA A 219 -2.79 -18.95 19.55
N SER A 220 -2.02 -17.87 19.68
CA SER A 220 -2.03 -16.76 18.71
C SER A 220 -1.58 -17.13 17.29
N LEU A 221 -0.86 -18.24 17.12
CA LEU A 221 -0.45 -18.74 15.79
C LEU A 221 -1.61 -19.35 15.01
N LEU A 222 -2.73 -19.68 15.67
CA LEU A 222 -3.94 -20.11 14.99
C LEU A 222 -4.55 -18.99 14.15
N GLU A 223 -4.24 -17.72 14.44
CA GLU A 223 -4.67 -16.58 13.62
C GLU A 223 -3.93 -16.48 12.27
N MET A 224 -2.88 -17.26 12.03
CA MET A 224 -2.17 -17.25 10.75
C MET A 224 -3.10 -17.65 9.60
N GLN A 225 -2.86 -17.08 8.42
CA GLN A 225 -3.69 -17.26 7.24
C GLN A 225 -2.92 -17.98 6.15
N ALA A 226 -3.60 -18.81 5.36
CA ALA A 226 -3.02 -19.38 4.14
C ALA A 226 -3.95 -19.17 2.94
N ALA A 227 -3.37 -18.65 1.86
CA ALA A 227 -4.03 -18.33 0.60
C ALA A 227 -3.32 -19.13 -0.50
N GLY A 228 -4.00 -20.14 -1.06
CA GLY A 228 -3.42 -21.07 -2.02
C GLY A 228 -2.69 -20.41 -3.20
N ASP A 229 -1.80 -21.17 -3.83
CA ASP A 229 -0.94 -20.71 -4.92
C ASP A 229 -1.73 -20.45 -6.21
N ASN A 230 -2.19 -19.21 -6.43
CA ASN A 230 -2.59 -18.73 -7.75
C ASN A 230 -1.85 -17.42 -8.06
N GLY A 231 -1.38 -17.34 -9.30
CA GLY A 231 -0.69 -16.20 -9.88
C GLY A 231 -1.54 -14.93 -9.82
N ASP A 232 -0.83 -13.81 -9.68
CA ASP A 232 -1.33 -12.45 -9.87
C ASP A 232 -2.52 -12.04 -9.00
N ASP A 233 -2.21 -11.61 -7.77
CA ASP A 233 -3.01 -10.66 -6.99
C ASP A 233 -2.11 -10.17 -5.84
N GLY A 234 -1.90 -8.86 -5.79
CA GLY A 234 -1.10 -8.20 -4.76
C GLY A 234 -1.62 -8.53 -3.36
N LEU A 235 -0.72 -8.93 -2.46
CA LEU A 235 -1.01 -9.03 -1.04
C LEU A 235 -1.21 -7.63 -0.45
N ASP A 236 -2.41 -7.08 -0.66
CA ASP A 236 -2.94 -5.99 0.15
C ASP A 236 -3.20 -6.54 1.56
N LEU A 237 -2.22 -6.34 2.44
CA LEU A 237 -2.36 -6.54 3.87
C LEU A 237 -3.38 -5.53 4.41
N VAL A 238 -4.64 -5.96 4.46
CA VAL A 238 -5.74 -5.26 5.15
C VAL A 238 -5.36 -5.10 6.62
N ILE A 239 -5.26 -3.85 7.07
CA ILE A 239 -5.11 -3.48 8.47
C ILE A 239 -6.45 -3.75 9.14
N ASP A 240 -6.49 -4.67 10.11
CA ASP A 240 -7.61 -4.73 11.06
C ASP A 240 -7.52 -3.50 11.97
N VAL A 241 -8.33 -2.49 11.67
CA VAL A 241 -8.65 -1.39 12.59
C VAL A 241 -9.91 -1.82 13.33
N ASP A 242 -9.79 -1.96 14.65
CA ASP A 242 -10.88 -2.29 15.57
C ASP A 242 -12.16 -1.49 15.26
N ASP A 243 -13.28 -2.21 15.26
CA ASP A 243 -14.64 -1.73 15.14
C ASP A 243 -14.94 -0.56 16.11
N ASN A 244 -15.02 0.67 15.58
CA ASN A 244 -16.10 1.60 15.93
C ASN A 244 -16.11 2.86 15.04
N ARG A 245 -17.04 2.84 14.09
CA ARG A 245 -17.72 3.96 13.40
C ARG A 245 -16.96 4.77 12.33
N ASP A 246 -17.76 5.00 11.28
CA ASP A 246 -17.65 5.90 10.14
C ASP A 246 -16.81 5.46 8.92
N ILE A 247 -17.58 5.24 7.85
CA ILE A 247 -17.25 4.68 6.55
C ILE A 247 -16.24 5.55 5.80
N LEU A 248 -15.10 4.96 5.43
CA LEU A 248 -14.25 5.44 4.32
C LEU A 248 -13.82 4.22 3.48
N PRO A 249 -13.99 4.23 2.14
CA PRO A 249 -13.46 3.17 1.28
C PRO A 249 -11.93 3.29 1.18
N MET A 250 -11.26 2.16 1.40
CA MET A 250 -9.83 1.93 1.23
C MET A 250 -9.44 1.99 -0.25
N GLU A 251 -8.24 2.52 -0.51
CA GLU A 251 -7.60 2.67 -1.81
C GLU A 251 -7.44 1.30 -2.52
N ALA A 252 -7.95 1.19 -3.74
CA ALA A 252 -7.65 0.08 -4.64
C ALA A 252 -6.38 0.41 -5.43
N GLY A 253 -5.44 -0.53 -5.45
CA GLY A 253 -4.18 -0.43 -6.19
C GLY A 253 -4.39 -0.14 -7.67
N GLU A 254 -3.63 0.82 -8.17
CA GLU A 254 -3.53 1.15 -9.59
C GLU A 254 -2.10 0.84 -10.04
N ASP A 255 -1.93 -0.30 -10.72
CA ASP A 255 -0.79 -0.57 -11.59
C ASP A 255 -1.24 -1.51 -12.71
N GLU A 256 -1.61 -0.94 -13.86
CA GLU A 256 -1.26 -1.49 -15.17
C GLU A 256 -1.10 -0.32 -16.15
N SER A 257 0.13 -0.11 -16.57
CA SER A 257 0.55 0.93 -17.50
C SER A 257 0.33 0.50 -18.96
N GLY A 258 -0.40 1.32 -19.71
CA GLY A 258 -0.26 1.42 -21.16
C GLY A 258 -0.04 2.88 -21.52
N ALA A 259 1.19 3.23 -21.91
CA ALA A 259 1.48 4.49 -22.56
C ALA A 259 0.93 4.40 -23.98
N GLU A 260 -0.25 4.96 -24.22
CA GLU A 260 -0.73 5.25 -25.56
C GLU A 260 -1.06 6.74 -25.67
N GLU A 261 -0.61 7.30 -26.78
CA GLU A 261 -0.86 8.64 -27.23
C GLU A 261 -2.36 8.96 -27.22
N ALA A 262 -2.69 10.24 -27.14
CA ALA A 262 -4.06 10.74 -27.06
C ALA A 262 -4.89 10.43 -28.32
N GLU A 263 -5.32 9.19 -28.50
CA GLU A 263 -6.52 8.87 -29.26
C GLU A 263 -7.72 9.08 -28.34
N GLU A 264 -8.66 9.93 -28.75
CA GLU A 264 -9.93 10.13 -28.05
C GLU A 264 -10.65 8.78 -27.93
N HIS A 265 -10.47 8.09 -26.79
CA HIS A 265 -11.17 6.84 -26.48
C HIS A 265 -12.66 6.96 -26.81
N ILE A 266 -13.17 5.97 -27.55
CA ILE A 266 -14.59 5.81 -27.85
C ILE A 266 -15.33 5.74 -26.50
N THR A 267 -15.97 6.85 -26.10
CA THR A 267 -16.77 6.90 -24.89
C THR A 267 -18.02 6.05 -25.13
N LYS A 268 -18.05 4.81 -24.62
CA LYS A 268 -19.21 3.94 -24.68
C LYS A 268 -20.09 4.17 -23.44
N VAL A 269 -21.38 4.36 -23.64
CA VAL A 269 -22.36 4.46 -22.55
C VAL A 269 -22.92 3.08 -22.19
N ALA A 270 -23.25 2.88 -20.92
CA ALA A 270 -23.92 1.68 -20.44
C ALA A 270 -25.30 1.49 -21.10
N ASP A 271 -25.73 0.24 -21.19
CA ASP A 271 -26.97 -0.15 -21.88
C ASP A 271 -28.22 0.58 -21.36
N GLU A 272 -28.26 0.87 -20.05
CA GLU A 272 -29.36 1.62 -19.45
C GLU A 272 -29.47 3.05 -19.97
N ILE A 273 -28.34 3.74 -20.13
CA ILE A 273 -28.29 5.12 -20.65
C ILE A 273 -28.67 5.10 -22.14
N LEU A 274 -28.15 4.12 -22.91
CA LEU A 274 -28.53 3.92 -24.31
C LEU A 274 -30.03 3.68 -24.48
N ALA A 275 -30.63 2.84 -23.63
CA ALA A 275 -32.06 2.57 -23.64
C ALA A 275 -32.88 3.82 -23.34
N ALA A 276 -32.48 4.61 -22.33
CA ALA A 276 -33.12 5.88 -22.00
C ALA A 276 -33.07 6.88 -23.17
N MET A 277 -31.90 7.03 -23.81
CA MET A 277 -31.73 7.90 -24.99
C MET A 277 -32.56 7.42 -26.19
N LYS A 278 -32.63 6.10 -26.43
CA LYS A 278 -33.49 5.51 -27.47
C LYS A 278 -34.96 5.86 -27.26
N VAL A 279 -35.44 5.75 -26.02
CA VAL A 279 -36.81 6.10 -25.66
C VAL A 279 -37.07 7.59 -25.88
N GLU A 280 -36.14 8.47 -25.49
CA GLU A 280 -36.24 9.91 -25.71
C GLU A 280 -36.33 10.26 -27.20
N VAL A 281 -35.42 9.73 -28.03
CA VAL A 281 -35.44 9.92 -29.49
C VAL A 281 -36.74 9.40 -30.09
N GLY A 282 -37.18 8.20 -29.67
CA GLY A 282 -38.45 7.62 -30.12
C GLY A 282 -39.67 8.46 -29.73
N LYS A 283 -39.67 9.11 -28.56
CA LYS A 283 -40.73 10.05 -28.16
C LYS A 283 -40.77 11.25 -29.09
N TRP A 284 -39.61 11.81 -29.45
CA TRP A 284 -39.52 12.94 -30.37
C TRP A 284 -39.91 12.61 -31.81
N LEU A 285 -39.67 11.39 -32.28
CA LEU A 285 -40.06 10.96 -33.63
C LEU A 285 -41.57 10.67 -33.75
N ARG A 286 -42.25 10.38 -32.63
CA ARG A 286 -43.71 10.15 -32.59
C ARG A 286 -44.47 11.49 -32.61
N SER A 287 -45.61 11.51 -33.31
CA SER A 287 -46.33 12.74 -33.69
C SER A 287 -46.67 13.73 -32.56
N ALA A 288 -46.82 13.30 -31.31
CA ALA A 288 -47.14 14.20 -30.18
C ALA A 288 -46.02 15.22 -29.87
N ALA A 289 -44.75 14.85 -30.07
CA ALA A 289 -43.60 15.74 -29.83
C ALA A 289 -43.21 16.56 -31.08
N ASN A 290 -43.59 16.11 -32.28
CA ASN A 290 -43.38 16.84 -33.54
C ASN A 290 -44.04 18.23 -33.50
N HIS A 291 -45.21 18.35 -32.84
CA HIS A 291 -45.92 19.60 -32.64
C HIS A 291 -45.21 20.57 -31.68
N GLN A 292 -44.27 20.08 -30.87
CA GLN A 292 -43.51 20.89 -29.91
C GLN A 292 -42.29 21.58 -30.53
N ILE A 293 -41.92 21.25 -31.78
CA ILE A 293 -40.85 21.96 -32.50
C ILE A 293 -41.38 23.33 -32.92
N LYS A 294 -41.03 24.34 -32.12
CA LYS A 294 -41.34 25.76 -32.37
C LYS A 294 -40.14 26.45 -32.99
N ALA A 295 -40.42 27.47 -33.80
CA ALA A 295 -39.39 28.39 -34.26
C ALA A 295 -39.01 29.31 -33.10
N GLU A 296 -37.73 29.37 -32.79
CA GLU A 296 -37.16 30.33 -31.85
C GLU A 296 -36.20 31.21 -32.66
N GLU A 297 -36.33 32.53 -32.56
CA GLU A 297 -35.42 33.48 -33.24
C GLU A 297 -35.30 33.23 -34.77
N GLY A 298 -36.40 32.84 -35.42
CA GLY A 298 -36.40 32.58 -36.87
C GLY A 298 -35.72 31.28 -37.30
N VAL A 299 -35.42 30.36 -36.37
CA VAL A 299 -34.86 29.03 -36.67
C VAL A 299 -35.63 27.89 -36.00
N PHE A 300 -35.74 26.75 -36.70
CA PHE A 300 -36.14 25.47 -36.12
C PHE A 300 -34.90 24.77 -35.55
N ARG A 301 -34.89 24.47 -34.25
CA ARG A 301 -33.76 23.82 -33.56
C ARG A 301 -34.02 22.34 -33.36
N CYS A 302 -32.99 21.51 -33.48
CA CYS A 302 -33.06 20.14 -32.99
C CYS A 302 -33.07 20.18 -31.44
N PRO A 303 -34.08 19.58 -30.78
CA PRO A 303 -34.16 19.62 -29.32
C PRO A 303 -33.05 18.80 -28.63
N LEU A 304 -32.46 17.84 -29.36
CA LEU A 304 -31.49 16.86 -28.85
C LEU A 304 -30.04 17.19 -29.17
N CYS A 305 -29.79 18.13 -30.08
CA CYS A 305 -28.45 18.63 -30.39
C CYS A 305 -28.27 20.02 -29.77
N PRO A 306 -27.05 20.39 -29.32
CA PRO A 306 -26.81 21.71 -28.74
C PRO A 306 -27.05 22.85 -29.74
N PHE A 307 -26.41 22.81 -30.92
CA PHE A 307 -26.40 23.97 -31.85
C PHE A 307 -27.07 23.72 -33.20
N ARG A 308 -27.47 22.48 -33.53
CA ARG A 308 -28.07 22.16 -34.84
C ARG A 308 -29.43 22.84 -35.02
N SER A 309 -29.51 23.71 -36.02
CA SER A 309 -30.72 24.46 -36.35
C SER A 309 -30.83 24.75 -37.85
N TRP A 310 -32.04 25.06 -38.29
CA TRP A 310 -32.38 25.36 -39.68
C TRP A 310 -33.24 26.65 -39.75
N PRO A 311 -33.03 27.53 -40.73
CA PRO A 311 -33.89 28.70 -40.94
C PRO A 311 -35.37 28.32 -41.09
N THR A 312 -36.29 29.16 -40.62
CA THR A 312 -37.75 28.96 -40.75
C THR A 312 -38.26 28.90 -42.19
N GLN A 313 -37.48 29.45 -43.13
CA GLN A 313 -37.72 29.28 -44.57
C GLN A 313 -37.63 27.81 -45.01
N GLN A 314 -36.97 26.95 -44.21
CA GLN A 314 -36.90 25.52 -44.43
C GLN A 314 -38.00 24.80 -43.63
N SER A 315 -38.47 23.67 -44.15
CA SER A 315 -39.52 22.90 -43.48
C SER A 315 -39.05 22.27 -42.17
N LYS A 316 -39.96 22.22 -41.18
CA LYS A 316 -39.82 21.44 -39.94
C LYS A 316 -39.45 19.98 -40.21
N SER A 317 -39.81 19.44 -41.38
CA SER A 317 -39.45 18.08 -41.80
C SER A 317 -37.93 17.84 -41.83
N ARG A 318 -37.10 18.88 -42.02
CA ARG A 318 -35.63 18.74 -41.98
C ARG A 318 -35.10 18.40 -40.58
N VAL A 319 -35.73 18.91 -39.53
CA VAL A 319 -35.38 18.55 -38.15
C VAL A 319 -35.64 17.06 -37.93
N LEU A 320 -36.81 16.58 -38.38
CA LEU A 320 -37.18 15.17 -38.26
C LEU A 320 -36.25 14.26 -39.08
N GLN A 321 -35.94 14.66 -40.32
CA GLN A 321 -35.01 13.92 -41.17
C GLN A 321 -33.61 13.83 -40.53
N HIS A 322 -33.15 14.92 -39.90
CA HIS A 322 -31.90 14.91 -39.14
C HIS A 322 -31.96 13.93 -37.95
N MET A 323 -33.04 13.96 -37.18
CA MET A 323 -33.23 13.07 -36.04
C MET A 323 -33.22 11.59 -36.48
N GLN A 324 -33.95 11.25 -37.52
CA GLN A 324 -33.99 9.89 -38.08
C GLN A 324 -32.62 9.43 -38.61
N LYS A 325 -31.88 10.32 -39.30
CA LYS A 325 -30.62 9.98 -39.94
C LYS A 325 -29.43 9.91 -38.96
N HIS A 326 -29.45 10.73 -37.92
CA HIS A 326 -28.25 10.97 -37.11
C HIS A 326 -28.38 10.61 -35.64
N HIS A 327 -29.57 10.68 -35.04
CA HIS A 327 -29.79 10.17 -33.68
C HIS A 327 -30.10 8.67 -33.73
N VAL A 328 -29.08 7.88 -34.08
CA VAL A 328 -29.16 6.43 -34.25
C VAL A 328 -28.24 5.71 -33.27
N GLN A 329 -28.51 4.42 -33.02
CA GLN A 329 -27.73 3.61 -32.08
C GLN A 329 -26.24 3.56 -32.42
N GLY A 330 -25.87 3.51 -33.70
CA GLY A 330 -24.46 3.54 -34.14
C GLY A 330 -23.70 4.82 -33.76
N LYS A 331 -24.42 5.90 -33.42
CA LYS A 331 -23.87 7.15 -32.86
C LYS A 331 -24.24 7.35 -31.40
N GLN A 332 -24.69 6.29 -30.71
CA GLN A 332 -25.19 6.32 -29.34
C GLN A 332 -26.26 7.41 -29.12
N TYR A 333 -27.04 7.72 -30.17
CA TYR A 333 -28.05 8.80 -30.19
C TYR A 333 -27.51 10.23 -29.94
N VAL A 334 -26.19 10.43 -29.94
CA VAL A 334 -25.53 11.74 -29.73
C VAL A 334 -24.64 12.05 -30.94
N PRO A 335 -25.21 12.54 -32.06
CA PRO A 335 -24.45 12.84 -33.25
C PRO A 335 -23.53 14.06 -33.09
N SER A 336 -23.62 14.80 -31.98
CA SER A 336 -22.84 16.01 -31.78
C SER A 336 -21.38 15.76 -31.39
N GLY A 337 -21.08 14.58 -30.84
CA GLY A 337 -19.76 14.23 -30.32
C GLY A 337 -19.74 13.76 -28.87
N THR A 338 -18.56 13.36 -28.42
CA THR A 338 -18.27 12.76 -27.11
C THR A 338 -18.49 13.74 -25.96
N LYS A 339 -18.38 15.06 -26.17
CA LYS A 339 -18.55 16.03 -25.07
C LYS A 339 -19.99 16.20 -24.65
N GLN A 340 -20.96 16.19 -25.57
CA GLN A 340 -22.37 16.08 -25.19
C GLN A 340 -22.65 14.73 -24.51
N LEU A 341 -22.03 13.65 -24.97
CA LEU A 341 -22.18 12.33 -24.34
C LEU A 341 -21.68 12.32 -22.89
N LYS A 342 -20.54 12.97 -22.61
CA LYS A 342 -20.02 13.15 -21.24
C LYS A 342 -20.98 13.95 -20.34
N VAL A 343 -21.61 15.01 -20.88
CA VAL A 343 -22.66 15.75 -20.14
C VAL A 343 -23.87 14.86 -19.89
N THR A 344 -24.30 14.06 -20.86
CA THR A 344 -25.40 13.09 -20.71
C THR A 344 -25.11 12.06 -19.61
N ILE A 345 -23.89 11.52 -19.55
CA ILE A 345 -23.46 10.61 -18.47
C ILE A 345 -23.52 11.33 -17.13
N ALA A 346 -23.00 12.56 -17.06
CA ALA A 346 -22.98 13.30 -15.80
C ALA A 346 -24.38 13.64 -15.27
N LEU A 347 -25.32 13.97 -16.17
CA LEU A 347 -26.73 14.16 -15.84
C LEU A 347 -27.35 12.87 -15.28
N HIS A 348 -27.04 11.73 -15.91
CA HIS A 348 -27.52 10.43 -15.44
C HIS A 348 -26.96 10.09 -14.05
N ASP A 349 -25.65 10.27 -13.84
CA ASP A 349 -25.01 10.06 -12.54
C ASP A 349 -25.66 10.92 -11.45
N CYS A 350 -25.92 12.21 -11.75
CA CYS A 350 -26.59 13.13 -10.84
C CYS A 350 -28.01 12.67 -10.48
N ASP A 351 -28.80 12.25 -11.48
CA ASP A 351 -30.17 11.77 -11.28
C ASP A 351 -30.20 10.51 -10.39
N GLN A 352 -29.24 9.59 -10.59
CA GLN A 352 -29.08 8.38 -9.76
C GLN A 352 -28.72 8.73 -8.31
N CYS A 353 -27.73 9.60 -8.11
CA CYS A 353 -27.31 10.03 -6.77
C CYS A 353 -28.43 10.74 -5.99
N ARG A 354 -29.30 11.49 -6.68
CA ARG A 354 -30.42 12.21 -6.05
C ARG A 354 -31.65 11.37 -5.79
N ARG A 355 -31.64 10.07 -6.12
CA ARG A 355 -32.82 9.18 -6.09
C ARG A 355 -34.05 9.80 -6.79
N ARG A 356 -33.83 10.70 -7.75
CA ARG A 356 -34.93 11.28 -8.53
C ARG A 356 -35.46 10.20 -9.47
N THR A 357 -36.76 10.21 -9.74
CA THR A 357 -37.34 9.39 -10.82
C THR A 357 -36.58 9.70 -12.10
N ARG A 358 -35.97 8.67 -12.72
CA ARG A 358 -35.09 8.81 -13.90
C ARG A 358 -35.72 9.79 -14.90
N GLN A 359 -35.12 10.97 -15.06
CA GLN A 359 -35.68 12.01 -15.93
C GLN A 359 -35.49 11.53 -17.38
N PRO A 360 -36.56 11.36 -18.18
CA PRO A 360 -36.48 10.73 -19.49
C PRO A 360 -35.87 11.60 -20.60
N ASN A 361 -35.29 12.76 -20.25
CA ASN A 361 -34.92 13.85 -21.16
C ASN A 361 -33.42 14.20 -21.09
N LEU A 362 -32.55 13.19 -21.05
CA LEU A 362 -31.11 13.37 -20.88
C LEU A 362 -30.48 14.14 -22.05
N LEU A 363 -30.88 13.84 -23.29
CA LEU A 363 -30.36 14.48 -24.50
C LEU A 363 -30.79 15.93 -24.60
N LYS A 364 -32.07 16.22 -24.32
CA LYS A 364 -32.58 17.60 -24.29
C LYS A 364 -31.89 18.43 -23.22
N ARG A 365 -31.69 17.89 -22.01
CA ARG A 365 -31.00 18.57 -20.91
C ARG A 365 -29.52 18.82 -21.23
N SER A 366 -28.81 17.82 -21.76
CA SER A 366 -27.41 18.01 -22.15
C SER A 366 -27.23 19.05 -23.24
N ALA A 367 -28.14 19.07 -24.23
CA ALA A 367 -28.16 20.09 -25.27
C ALA A 367 -28.44 21.49 -24.71
N ALA A 368 -29.39 21.63 -23.78
CA ALA A 368 -29.70 22.91 -23.14
C ALA A 368 -28.53 23.45 -22.31
N MET A 369 -27.86 22.58 -21.55
CA MET A 369 -26.71 22.97 -20.72
C MET A 369 -25.50 23.41 -21.56
N LEU A 370 -25.22 22.72 -22.67
CA LEU A 370 -24.17 23.16 -23.59
C LEU A 370 -24.52 24.50 -24.25
N ARG A 371 -25.78 24.74 -24.60
CA ARG A 371 -26.22 26.05 -25.13
C ARG A 371 -26.03 27.19 -24.13
N SER A 372 -26.24 26.95 -22.84
CA SER A 372 -26.14 28.01 -21.83
C SER A 372 -24.70 28.35 -21.45
N THR A 373 -23.75 27.43 -21.64
CA THR A 373 -22.36 27.59 -21.18
C THR A 373 -21.37 27.87 -22.31
N VAL A 374 -21.66 27.42 -23.54
CA VAL A 374 -20.80 27.66 -24.71
C VAL A 374 -21.18 29.01 -25.34
N SER A 375 -20.43 30.04 -24.97
CA SER A 375 -20.55 31.39 -25.53
C SER A 375 -19.21 31.83 -26.14
N PRO A 376 -19.20 32.37 -27.38
CA PRO A 376 -20.35 32.52 -28.27
C PRO A 376 -20.88 31.14 -28.75
N PRO A 377 -22.14 31.05 -29.22
CA PRO A 377 -22.69 29.81 -29.74
C PRO A 377 -21.90 29.28 -30.95
N LEU A 378 -21.81 27.95 -31.10
CA LEU A 378 -21.17 27.35 -32.27
C LEU A 378 -22.05 27.44 -33.52
N SER A 379 -21.41 27.26 -34.68
CA SER A 379 -22.06 27.14 -35.98
C SER A 379 -23.18 26.09 -35.96
N SER A 380 -24.36 26.48 -36.44
CA SER A 380 -25.52 25.58 -36.54
C SER A 380 -25.38 24.50 -37.61
N LYS A 381 -24.39 24.65 -38.49
CA LYS A 381 -24.09 23.72 -39.60
C LYS A 381 -23.09 22.64 -39.20
N ASP A 382 -22.37 22.79 -38.08
CA ASP A 382 -21.34 21.86 -37.64
C ASP A 382 -21.88 20.86 -36.64
N MET A 383 -21.52 19.59 -36.88
CA MET A 383 -22.15 18.47 -36.18
C MET A 383 -21.22 17.99 -35.09
N ASN A 384 -19.94 17.90 -35.39
CA ASN A 384 -18.92 17.58 -34.40
C ASN A 384 -18.51 18.83 -33.63
N ILE A 385 -18.99 18.96 -32.39
CA ILE A 385 -18.68 20.11 -31.53
C ILE A 385 -17.39 19.90 -30.71
N ASP A 386 -16.83 18.69 -30.69
CA ASP A 386 -15.79 18.33 -29.73
C ASP A 386 -14.55 19.20 -29.90
N ARG A 387 -14.15 19.51 -31.14
CA ARG A 387 -12.98 20.37 -31.41
C ARG A 387 -13.20 21.83 -31.00
N HIS A 388 -14.44 22.27 -30.85
CA HIS A 388 -14.81 23.67 -30.67
C HIS A 388 -15.20 24.05 -29.24
N ILE A 389 -15.13 23.13 -28.28
CA ILE A 389 -15.38 23.44 -26.87
C ILE A 389 -14.28 22.86 -25.96
N ARG A 390 -14.07 23.43 -24.77
CA ARG A 390 -13.12 22.88 -23.77
C ARG A 390 -13.78 22.81 -22.39
N LEU A 391 -13.34 21.85 -21.59
CA LEU A 391 -13.77 21.72 -20.20
C LEU A 391 -13.05 22.77 -19.36
N VAL A 392 -13.82 23.58 -18.65
CA VAL A 392 -13.36 24.64 -17.74
C VAL A 392 -13.90 24.34 -16.34
N LEU A 393 -13.02 24.27 -15.36
CA LEU A 393 -13.35 24.11 -13.95
C LEU A 393 -13.53 25.50 -13.34
N THR A 394 -14.75 25.82 -12.91
CA THR A 394 -15.13 27.16 -12.44
C THR A 394 -15.53 27.15 -10.97
N GLY A 395 -15.74 28.35 -10.40
CA GLY A 395 -16.37 28.54 -9.08
C GLY A 395 -17.70 27.83 -8.88
N HIS A 396 -18.43 27.63 -9.99
CA HIS A 396 -19.75 27.01 -10.01
C HIS A 396 -19.72 25.54 -10.47
N GLY A 397 -18.52 24.98 -10.65
CA GLY A 397 -18.30 23.60 -11.08
C GLY A 397 -17.80 23.48 -12.53
N PRO A 398 -17.70 22.24 -13.04
CA PRO A 398 -17.20 21.98 -14.39
C PRO A 398 -18.21 22.39 -15.47
N GLN A 399 -17.74 23.08 -16.51
CA GLN A 399 -18.55 23.56 -17.64
C GLN A 399 -17.80 23.41 -18.97
N TYR A 400 -18.51 23.33 -20.08
CA TYR A 400 -17.90 23.41 -21.40
C TYR A 400 -18.05 24.82 -21.97
N TRP A 401 -16.93 25.45 -22.33
CA TRP A 401 -16.92 26.78 -22.95
C TRP A 401 -16.48 26.70 -24.41
N ASN A 402 -16.81 27.71 -25.22
CA ASN A 402 -16.35 27.82 -26.60
C ASN A 402 -14.81 27.88 -26.63
N ALA A 403 -14.16 27.06 -27.46
CA ALA A 403 -12.71 27.00 -27.62
C ALA A 403 -12.08 28.36 -27.89
N GLU A 404 -12.77 29.26 -28.60
CA GLU A 404 -12.29 30.61 -28.92
C GLU A 404 -12.20 31.51 -27.69
N THR A 405 -13.04 31.29 -26.66
CA THR A 405 -13.05 32.13 -25.45
C THR A 405 -12.14 31.61 -24.35
N VAL A 406 -11.71 30.35 -24.41
CA VAL A 406 -10.87 29.71 -23.40
C VAL A 406 -9.40 30.15 -23.48
N PHE A 407 -8.97 30.71 -24.61
CA PHE A 407 -7.62 31.29 -24.78
C PHE A 407 -7.47 32.66 -24.10
N ASN A 408 -8.43 33.06 -23.25
CA ASN A 408 -8.39 34.28 -22.47
C ASN A 408 -7.34 34.18 -21.33
N PRO A 409 -6.54 35.24 -21.06
CA PRO A 409 -5.52 35.26 -20.00
C PRO A 409 -6.07 35.05 -18.57
N SER A 410 -7.38 35.17 -18.35
CA SER A 410 -8.03 34.92 -17.06
C SER A 410 -8.18 33.43 -16.69
N LEU A 411 -7.88 32.51 -17.61
CA LEU A 411 -7.91 31.07 -17.37
C LEU A 411 -6.50 30.49 -17.37
N ARG A 412 -6.25 29.56 -16.45
CA ARG A 412 -5.04 28.74 -16.48
C ARG A 412 -5.34 27.40 -17.12
N ARG A 413 -4.34 26.83 -17.79
CA ARG A 413 -4.45 25.55 -18.50
C ARG A 413 -3.45 24.57 -17.91
N VAL A 414 -3.93 23.38 -17.56
CA VAL A 414 -3.12 22.23 -17.18
C VAL A 414 -3.55 21.04 -18.01
N ARG A 415 -2.63 20.53 -18.84
CA ARG A 415 -2.91 19.49 -19.85
C ARG A 415 -4.08 19.92 -20.77
N ASN A 416 -5.20 19.20 -20.71
CA ASN A 416 -6.40 19.48 -21.51
C ASN A 416 -7.54 20.13 -20.71
N MET A 417 -7.28 20.52 -19.46
CA MET A 417 -8.24 21.15 -18.57
C MET A 417 -7.90 22.63 -18.39
N TYR A 418 -8.93 23.45 -18.34
CA TYR A 418 -8.82 24.87 -18.01
C TYR A 418 -9.48 25.11 -16.67
N TYR A 419 -9.04 26.10 -15.92
CA TYR A 419 -9.68 26.46 -14.67
C TYR A 419 -9.59 27.96 -14.36
N THR A 420 -10.57 28.47 -13.62
CA THR A 420 -10.65 29.88 -13.21
C THR A 420 -9.85 30.14 -11.93
N HIS A 421 -9.49 31.40 -11.67
CA HIS A 421 -8.91 31.79 -10.39
C HIS A 421 -9.76 31.37 -9.18
N GLU A 422 -11.09 31.50 -9.29
CA GLU A 422 -12.02 31.09 -8.23
C GLU A 422 -11.95 29.59 -7.94
N PHE A 423 -11.87 28.76 -8.99
CA PHE A 423 -11.64 27.32 -8.81
C PHE A 423 -10.28 27.03 -8.16
N ALA A 424 -9.24 27.75 -8.57
CA ALA A 424 -7.89 27.63 -7.99
C ALA A 424 -7.88 27.89 -6.48
N GLN A 425 -8.57 28.95 -6.05
CA GLN A 425 -8.68 29.33 -4.65
C GLN A 425 -9.44 28.28 -3.82
N MET A 426 -10.55 27.76 -4.35
CA MET A 426 -11.26 26.66 -3.69
C MET A 426 -10.40 25.40 -3.62
N LEU A 427 -9.71 25.05 -4.71
CA LEU A 427 -8.82 23.91 -4.77
C LEU A 427 -7.73 24.01 -3.70
N PHE A 428 -7.09 25.17 -3.59
CA PHE A 428 -6.07 25.44 -2.57
C PHE A 428 -6.61 25.25 -1.14
N GLN A 429 -7.78 25.82 -0.83
CA GLN A 429 -8.37 25.71 0.51
C GLN A 429 -8.80 24.28 0.84
N ASP A 430 -9.46 23.62 -0.11
CA ASP A 430 -10.08 22.32 0.13
C ASP A 430 -9.01 21.21 0.17
N ILE A 431 -7.93 21.30 -0.62
CA ILE A 431 -6.85 20.29 -0.55
C ILE A 431 -6.07 20.38 0.77
N LEU A 432 -5.89 21.60 1.31
CA LEU A 432 -5.31 21.80 2.65
C LEU A 432 -6.22 21.26 3.74
N THR A 433 -7.53 21.50 3.63
CA THR A 433 -8.53 20.98 4.59
C THR A 433 -8.63 19.45 4.54
N CYS A 434 -8.28 18.84 3.41
CA CYS A 434 -8.32 17.40 3.21
C CYS A 434 -6.96 16.71 3.43
N ASP A 435 -6.00 17.35 4.11
CA ASP A 435 -4.67 16.79 4.39
C ASP A 435 -3.94 16.28 3.12
N ALA A 436 -4.08 17.01 2.00
CA ALA A 436 -3.57 16.61 0.69
C ALA A 436 -4.13 15.28 0.13
N LYS A 437 -5.22 14.75 0.70
CA LYS A 437 -5.90 13.54 0.21
C LYS A 437 -6.83 13.87 -0.93
N VAL A 438 -6.41 13.55 -2.15
CA VAL A 438 -7.16 13.85 -3.38
C VAL A 438 -8.55 13.20 -3.41
N TYR A 439 -8.72 12.00 -2.87
CA TYR A 439 -10.03 11.35 -2.80
C TYR A 439 -11.02 12.13 -1.93
N ALA A 440 -10.57 12.58 -0.75
CA ALA A 440 -11.37 13.41 0.15
C ALA A 440 -11.68 14.77 -0.49
N LEU A 441 -10.70 15.38 -1.17
CA LEU A 441 -10.91 16.58 -1.98
C LEU A 441 -11.99 16.36 -3.04
N HIS A 442 -11.92 15.27 -3.81
CA HIS A 442 -12.89 14.96 -4.86
C HIS A 442 -14.31 14.83 -4.31
N ALA A 443 -14.48 14.10 -3.20
CA ALA A 443 -15.76 13.97 -2.52
C ALA A 443 -16.31 15.33 -2.07
N ARG A 444 -15.46 16.15 -1.45
CA ARG A 444 -15.81 17.50 -0.99
C ARG A 444 -16.18 18.44 -2.14
N MET A 445 -15.40 18.45 -3.20
CA MET A 445 -15.68 19.21 -4.42
C MET A 445 -17.00 18.79 -5.06
N THR A 446 -17.26 17.48 -5.14
CA THR A 446 -18.52 16.93 -5.68
C THR A 446 -19.72 17.36 -4.83
N ALA A 447 -19.58 17.37 -3.51
CA ALA A 447 -20.62 17.86 -2.61
C ALA A 447 -20.85 19.38 -2.72
N ARG A 448 -19.79 20.14 -2.97
CA ARG A 448 -19.83 21.61 -3.11
C ARG A 448 -20.48 22.09 -4.40
N PHE A 449 -20.40 21.30 -5.47
CA PHE A 449 -21.07 21.61 -6.73
C PHE A 449 -22.41 20.89 -6.80
N PRO A 450 -23.55 21.53 -6.44
CA PRO A 450 -24.88 20.94 -6.63
C PRO A 450 -25.29 20.87 -8.12
N GLY A 451 -24.36 21.12 -9.04
CA GLY A 451 -24.59 21.09 -10.48
C GLY A 451 -24.84 19.68 -10.99
N GLU A 452 -25.62 19.57 -12.06
CA GLU A 452 -25.96 18.28 -12.67
C GLU A 452 -24.78 17.63 -13.43
N VAL A 453 -23.61 18.27 -13.42
CA VAL A 453 -22.40 17.85 -14.14
C VAL A 453 -21.17 17.70 -13.24
N SER A 454 -21.34 17.61 -11.92
CA SER A 454 -20.23 17.43 -10.98
C SER A 454 -19.34 16.22 -11.32
N SER A 455 -19.90 15.18 -11.94
CA SER A 455 -19.13 13.99 -12.35
C SER A 455 -18.20 14.21 -13.56
N LEU A 456 -18.19 15.41 -14.16
CA LEU A 456 -17.17 15.88 -15.10
C LEU A 456 -15.85 16.30 -14.41
N LEU A 457 -15.83 16.42 -13.08
CA LEU A 457 -14.59 16.59 -12.34
C LEU A 457 -13.64 15.42 -12.59
N PRO A 458 -12.32 15.63 -12.47
CA PRO A 458 -11.37 14.53 -12.60
C PRO A 458 -11.64 13.46 -11.54
N ARG A 459 -11.77 12.20 -11.95
CA ARG A 459 -12.06 11.10 -11.01
C ARG A 459 -10.81 10.48 -10.39
N HIS A 460 -9.67 10.65 -11.06
CA HIS A 460 -8.43 9.98 -10.70
C HIS A 460 -7.37 11.00 -10.28
N SER A 461 -6.63 10.64 -9.23
CA SER A 461 -5.51 11.41 -8.65
C SER A 461 -4.54 11.97 -9.68
N ARG A 462 -4.18 11.20 -10.71
CA ARG A 462 -3.24 11.60 -11.80
C ARG A 462 -3.65 12.85 -12.57
N HIS A 463 -4.92 13.24 -12.51
CA HIS A 463 -5.44 14.44 -13.16
C HIS A 463 -5.56 15.62 -12.19
N TRP A 464 -5.69 15.35 -10.89
CA TRP A 464 -5.70 16.38 -9.85
C TRP A 464 -4.32 16.92 -9.52
N TRP A 465 -3.31 16.04 -9.40
CA TRP A 465 -1.96 16.46 -9.01
C TRP A 465 -1.37 17.57 -9.90
N PRO A 466 -1.47 17.51 -11.23
CA PRO A 466 -1.03 18.62 -12.08
C PRO A 466 -1.74 19.95 -11.80
N LEU A 467 -3.03 19.93 -11.42
CA LEU A 467 -3.78 21.13 -11.06
C LEU A 467 -3.30 21.68 -9.71
N ILE A 468 -3.10 20.77 -8.74
CA ILE A 468 -2.61 21.11 -7.40
C ILE A 468 -1.19 21.71 -7.51
N GLU A 469 -0.28 21.06 -8.24
CA GLU A 469 1.07 21.55 -8.50
C GLU A 469 1.07 22.94 -9.13
N ASP A 470 0.23 23.17 -10.16
CA ASP A 470 0.14 24.45 -10.85
C ASP A 470 -0.39 25.57 -9.93
N VAL A 471 -1.32 25.25 -9.01
CA VAL A 471 -1.83 26.19 -8.00
C VAL A 471 -0.78 26.46 -6.91
N PHE A 472 -0.14 25.43 -6.36
CA PHE A 472 0.85 25.57 -5.30
C PHE A 472 2.16 26.20 -5.76
N SER A 473 2.50 26.04 -7.04
CA SER A 473 3.63 26.72 -7.68
C SER A 473 3.33 28.17 -8.08
N SER A 474 2.10 28.65 -7.85
CA SER A 474 1.75 30.05 -8.17
C SER A 474 2.48 31.03 -7.26
N GLY A 475 2.84 32.19 -7.79
CA GLY A 475 3.55 33.24 -7.04
C GLY A 475 2.84 33.67 -5.75
N LYS A 476 1.51 33.57 -5.69
CA LYS A 476 0.73 33.88 -4.49
C LYS A 476 0.94 32.84 -3.39
N VAL A 477 0.90 31.55 -3.73
CA VAL A 477 1.09 30.47 -2.76
C VAL A 477 2.54 30.38 -2.32
N THR A 478 3.50 30.50 -3.25
CA THR A 478 4.92 30.53 -2.90
C THR A 478 5.27 31.75 -2.03
N GLY A 479 4.62 32.90 -2.24
CA GLY A 479 4.71 34.06 -1.35
C GLY A 479 4.20 33.78 0.07
N ILE A 480 3.07 33.06 0.20
CA ILE A 480 2.55 32.61 1.51
C ILE A 480 3.55 31.64 2.18
N SER A 481 4.09 30.68 1.44
CA SER A 481 5.09 29.74 1.94
C SER A 481 6.36 30.46 2.44
N ALA A 482 6.84 31.47 1.70
CA ALA A 482 7.99 32.28 2.13
C ALA A 482 7.70 33.09 3.39
N GLN A 483 6.49 33.65 3.51
CA GLN A 483 6.07 34.35 4.73
C GLN A 483 6.00 33.37 5.92
N LEU A 484 5.39 32.19 5.74
CA LEU A 484 5.34 31.16 6.77
C LEU A 484 6.75 30.73 7.21
N ALA A 485 7.67 30.51 6.27
CA ALA A 485 9.06 30.18 6.61
C ALA A 485 9.74 31.26 7.47
N LYS A 486 9.43 32.54 7.22
CA LYS A 486 9.90 33.65 8.06
C LYS A 486 9.28 33.62 9.45
N GLU A 487 7.97 33.41 9.57
CA GLU A 487 7.29 33.29 10.87
C GLU A 487 7.88 32.13 11.70
N LEU A 488 8.17 30.98 11.07
CA LEU A 488 8.81 29.85 11.74
C LEU A 488 10.20 30.22 12.27
N LEU A 489 10.95 31.06 11.55
CA LEU A 489 12.25 31.56 12.01
C LEU A 489 12.11 32.54 13.17
N ASP A 490 11.24 33.55 13.02
CA ASP A 490 10.99 34.61 13.99
C ASP A 490 10.46 34.05 15.32
N HIS A 491 9.74 32.93 15.27
CA HIS A 491 9.21 32.23 16.44
C HIS A 491 10.09 31.08 16.94
N GLU A 492 11.35 30.97 16.52
CA GLU A 492 12.30 29.95 16.99
C GLU A 492 11.82 28.50 16.78
N GLU A 493 11.04 28.23 15.74
CA GLU A 493 10.49 26.89 15.47
C GLU A 493 11.61 25.85 15.28
N MET A 494 12.73 26.28 14.70
CA MET A 494 13.88 25.43 14.40
C MET A 494 14.80 25.19 15.60
N GLN A 495 14.49 25.73 16.79
CA GLN A 495 15.33 25.53 17.98
C GLN A 495 15.52 24.05 18.31
N ALA A 496 14.45 23.27 18.16
CA ALA A 496 14.47 21.82 18.26
C ALA A 496 13.93 21.20 16.98
N ILE A 497 14.67 20.28 16.38
CA ILE A 497 14.25 19.57 15.17
C ILE A 497 14.26 18.05 15.35
N SER A 498 13.35 17.37 14.67
CA SER A 498 13.29 15.91 14.53
C SER A 498 13.52 15.56 13.06
N ILE A 499 14.43 14.63 12.80
CA ILE A 499 14.81 14.19 11.46
C ILE A 499 14.48 12.70 11.33
N ASP A 500 13.67 12.38 10.33
CA ASP A 500 13.32 11.00 9.93
C ASP A 500 13.49 10.84 8.41
N ALA A 501 13.71 9.62 7.94
CA ALA A 501 13.86 9.30 6.52
C ALA A 501 13.02 8.09 6.11
N THR A 502 11.82 8.37 5.61
CA THR A 502 10.82 7.36 5.27
C THR A 502 11.06 6.75 3.88
N LEU A 503 11.18 5.43 3.80
CA LEU A 503 11.44 4.68 2.55
C LEU A 503 10.21 4.58 1.62
N ARG A 504 9.03 4.40 2.21
CA ARG A 504 7.84 3.90 1.49
C ARG A 504 7.40 4.80 0.34
N CYS A 505 7.51 6.12 0.52
CA CYS A 505 7.07 7.11 -0.47
C CYS A 505 7.85 7.02 -1.79
N CYS A 506 9.07 6.47 -1.77
CA CYS A 506 9.95 6.41 -2.92
C CYS A 506 9.98 5.03 -3.60
N LEU A 507 9.39 4.00 -2.99
CA LEU A 507 9.36 2.65 -3.58
C LEU A 507 8.73 2.60 -5.00
N PRO A 508 7.68 3.38 -5.31
CA PRO A 508 7.06 3.36 -6.63
C PRO A 508 7.82 4.12 -7.73
N ILE A 509 8.95 4.78 -7.42
CA ILE A 509 9.70 5.54 -8.43
C ILE A 509 10.20 4.56 -9.50
N LEU A 510 9.79 4.78 -10.75
CA LEU A 510 10.18 3.94 -11.87
C LEU A 510 11.66 4.12 -12.20
N GLY A 511 12.36 3.02 -12.51
CA GLY A 511 13.77 3.04 -12.91
C GLY A 511 14.78 2.86 -11.77
N GLN A 512 14.34 2.89 -10.51
CA GLN A 512 15.14 2.45 -9.37
C GLN A 512 14.77 1.04 -8.92
N VAL A 513 15.74 0.32 -8.38
CA VAL A 513 15.54 -1.03 -7.84
C VAL A 513 15.25 -0.95 -6.35
N HIS A 514 14.45 -1.90 -5.84
CA HIS A 514 14.09 -1.97 -4.43
C HIS A 514 15.32 -1.80 -3.51
N PRO A 515 15.26 -1.01 -2.43
CA PRO A 515 16.41 -0.69 -1.56
C PRO A 515 17.06 -1.90 -0.87
N ARG A 516 16.39 -3.06 -0.83
CA ARG A 516 16.94 -4.33 -0.31
C ARG A 516 17.50 -5.26 -1.40
N ALA A 517 17.47 -4.87 -2.67
CA ALA A 517 18.03 -5.67 -3.75
C ALA A 517 19.56 -5.76 -3.65
N SER A 518 20.12 -6.76 -4.33
CA SER A 518 21.57 -6.97 -4.37
C SER A 518 22.29 -5.75 -4.96
N LYS A 519 23.53 -5.51 -4.53
CA LYS A 519 24.35 -4.41 -5.03
C LYS A 519 24.44 -4.43 -6.56
N LYS A 520 24.63 -5.62 -7.16
CA LYS A 520 24.67 -5.79 -8.61
C LYS A 520 23.40 -5.28 -9.32
N LEU A 521 22.20 -5.53 -8.76
CA LEU A 521 20.95 -5.05 -9.34
C LEU A 521 20.80 -3.53 -9.19
N LYS A 522 21.23 -2.97 -8.05
CA LYS A 522 21.23 -1.53 -7.84
C LYS A 522 22.20 -0.81 -8.79
N ASP A 523 23.36 -1.40 -9.05
CA ASP A 523 24.40 -0.82 -9.89
C ASP A 523 24.02 -0.78 -11.38
N ILE A 524 23.12 -1.67 -11.83
CA ILE A 524 22.60 -1.69 -13.22
C ILE A 524 21.25 -0.98 -13.38
N ALA A 525 20.70 -0.40 -12.30
CA ALA A 525 19.45 0.33 -12.34
C ALA A 525 19.59 1.63 -13.15
N VAL A 526 18.50 2.12 -13.74
CA VAL A 526 18.49 3.43 -14.45
C VAL A 526 18.87 4.55 -13.48
N PHE A 527 18.36 4.48 -12.26
CA PHE A 527 18.73 5.35 -11.14
C PHE A 527 19.50 4.54 -10.10
N ALA A 528 20.82 4.73 -10.06
CA ALA A 528 21.76 4.02 -9.19
C ALA A 528 22.53 5.00 -8.29
N GLY A 529 23.10 4.49 -7.19
CA GLY A 529 23.93 5.28 -6.27
C GLY A 529 23.19 6.50 -5.71
N GLU A 530 23.79 7.69 -5.83
CA GLU A 530 23.21 8.95 -5.35
C GLU A 530 21.97 9.39 -6.14
N MET A 531 21.75 8.86 -7.35
CA MET A 531 20.55 9.16 -8.14
C MET A 531 19.35 8.31 -7.73
N ALA A 532 19.57 7.23 -6.96
CA ALA A 532 18.50 6.38 -6.47
C ALA A 532 17.82 7.04 -5.27
N LEU A 533 16.74 7.78 -5.50
CA LEU A 533 15.98 8.46 -4.45
C LEU A 533 15.17 7.42 -3.67
N THR A 534 15.75 6.83 -2.62
CA THR A 534 15.11 5.71 -1.91
C THR A 534 14.29 6.11 -0.69
N ARG A 535 14.42 7.36 -0.23
CA ARG A 535 13.77 7.86 0.99
C ARG A 535 13.29 9.30 0.82
N VAL A 536 12.31 9.68 1.64
CA VAL A 536 11.93 11.07 1.89
C VAL A 536 12.44 11.46 3.27
N LEU A 537 13.45 12.31 3.31
CA LEU A 537 13.93 12.98 4.51
C LEU A 537 12.89 14.00 4.94
N THR A 538 12.44 13.92 6.19
CA THR A 538 11.51 14.87 6.80
C THR A 538 12.21 15.51 7.99
N CYS A 539 12.23 16.85 8.02
CA CYS A 539 12.63 17.62 9.19
C CYS A 539 11.41 18.32 9.77
N ARG A 540 11.17 18.13 11.07
CA ARG A 540 10.08 18.77 11.81
C ARG A 540 10.63 19.66 12.89
N GLY A 541 10.00 20.81 13.13
CA GLY A 541 10.34 21.74 14.19
C GLY A 541 9.72 21.36 15.54
N ARG A 542 9.90 22.23 16.53
CA ARG A 542 9.49 22.00 17.93
C ARG A 542 7.97 21.80 18.11
N THR A 543 7.15 22.34 17.22
CA THR A 543 5.68 22.17 17.22
C THR A 543 5.21 21.02 16.32
N ASN A 544 6.16 20.25 15.75
CA ASN A 544 5.96 19.30 14.65
C ASN A 544 5.64 19.94 13.29
N ALA A 545 5.80 21.25 13.13
CA ALA A 545 5.71 21.89 11.83
C ALA A 545 6.74 21.26 10.88
N VAL A 546 6.33 20.89 9.67
CA VAL A 546 7.23 20.33 8.66
C VAL A 546 8.09 21.47 8.12
N LEU A 547 9.39 21.43 8.42
CA LEU A 547 10.39 22.40 7.97
C LEU A 547 10.99 22.03 6.63
N LEU A 548 11.09 20.72 6.37
CA LEU A 548 11.68 20.17 5.16
C LEU A 548 11.05 18.82 4.84
N MET A 549 10.78 18.59 3.56
CA MET A 549 10.61 17.26 2.97
C MET A 549 11.46 17.21 1.70
N ASP A 550 12.40 16.29 1.63
CA ASP A 550 13.31 16.15 0.50
C ASP A 550 13.54 14.69 0.16
N THR A 551 13.64 14.38 -1.13
CA THR A 551 13.95 13.02 -1.58
C THR A 551 15.45 12.81 -1.55
N VAL A 552 15.91 11.78 -0.84
CA VAL A 552 17.33 11.49 -0.64
C VAL A 552 17.65 10.02 -0.95
N ALA A 553 18.92 9.75 -1.29
CA ALA A 553 19.38 8.40 -1.56
C ALA A 553 19.55 7.55 -0.30
N GLY A 554 19.84 8.20 0.83
CA GLY A 554 20.09 7.58 2.13
C GLY A 554 19.89 8.56 3.27
N ASP A 555 19.86 8.03 4.49
CA ASP A 555 19.71 8.75 5.76
C ASP A 555 21.04 8.89 6.52
N ASP A 556 22.16 8.71 5.82
CA ASP A 556 23.48 8.97 6.34
C ASP A 556 23.73 10.46 6.57
N SER A 557 24.67 10.75 7.47
CA SER A 557 24.98 12.10 7.92
C SER A 557 25.31 13.07 6.78
N GLU A 558 25.99 12.59 5.73
CA GLU A 558 26.39 13.40 4.59
C GLU A 558 25.19 13.82 3.73
N GLN A 559 24.28 12.89 3.44
CA GLN A 559 23.05 13.19 2.69
C GLN A 559 22.12 14.12 3.48
N VAL A 560 22.00 13.92 4.79
CA VAL A 560 21.16 14.78 5.64
C VAL A 560 21.71 16.20 5.71
N VAL A 561 23.01 16.37 5.93
CA VAL A 561 23.66 17.70 5.92
C VAL A 561 23.48 18.41 4.58
N LYS A 562 23.67 17.68 3.47
CA LYS A 562 23.44 18.20 2.12
C LYS A 562 22.01 18.69 1.94
N SER A 563 21.02 17.88 2.32
CA SER A 563 19.59 18.23 2.20
C SER A 563 19.21 19.43 3.08
N LEU A 564 19.66 19.46 4.34
CA LEU A 564 19.43 20.60 5.23
C LEU A 564 20.00 21.91 4.67
N THR A 565 21.23 21.88 4.15
CA THR A 565 21.89 23.07 3.60
C THR A 565 21.27 23.55 2.29
N ALA A 566 20.76 22.62 1.48
CA ALA A 566 20.11 22.95 0.22
C ALA A 566 18.74 23.63 0.41
N ASN A 567 18.04 23.29 1.49
CA ASN A 567 16.63 23.67 1.67
C ASN A 567 16.37 24.64 2.83
N LEU A 568 17.27 24.73 3.82
CA LEU A 568 17.16 25.65 4.95
C LEU A 568 18.22 26.74 4.88
N SER A 569 17.85 27.96 5.26
CA SER A 569 18.81 29.07 5.29
C SER A 569 19.85 28.89 6.40
N ALA A 570 21.02 29.52 6.25
CA ALA A 570 22.05 29.50 7.29
C ALA A 570 21.56 30.08 8.63
N ALA A 571 20.66 31.09 8.60
CA ALA A 571 20.05 31.65 9.79
C ALA A 571 19.14 30.62 10.49
N ALA A 572 18.34 29.89 9.72
CA ALA A 572 17.52 28.78 10.20
C ALA A 572 18.36 27.69 10.87
N LEU A 573 19.43 27.25 10.23
CA LEU A 573 20.32 26.21 10.77
C LEU A 573 21.08 26.69 12.01
N ALA A 574 21.41 27.98 12.11
CA ALA A 574 22.01 28.57 13.30
C ALA A 574 21.06 28.57 14.52
N HIS A 575 19.74 28.50 14.34
CA HIS A 575 18.80 28.40 15.46
C HIS A 575 18.76 27.00 16.08
N VAL A 576 19.21 25.97 15.36
CA VAL A 576 19.12 24.57 15.80
C VAL A 576 20.03 24.32 17.00
N GLN A 577 19.43 23.97 18.13
CA GLN A 577 20.12 23.63 19.38
C GLN A 577 19.91 22.16 19.78
N PHE A 578 18.76 21.59 19.43
CA PHE A 578 18.38 20.22 19.77
C PHE A 578 17.99 19.45 18.51
N VAL A 579 18.56 18.26 18.33
CA VAL A 579 18.23 17.37 17.20
C VAL A 579 17.83 16.00 17.71
N SER A 580 16.71 15.48 17.22
CA SER A 580 16.29 14.09 17.41
C SER A 580 16.45 13.29 16.12
N VAL A 581 17.11 12.14 16.19
CA VAL A 581 17.36 11.20 15.07
C VAL A 581 17.18 9.75 15.53
N ASP A 582 16.98 8.83 14.60
CA ASP A 582 16.83 7.40 14.87
C ASP A 582 18.11 6.70 15.31
N ASN A 583 19.28 7.21 14.89
CA ASN A 583 20.56 6.59 15.19
C ASN A 583 21.63 7.66 15.48
N PRO A 584 21.59 8.28 16.67
CA PRO A 584 22.57 9.29 17.04
C PRO A 584 23.98 8.68 17.14
N SER A 585 24.96 9.27 16.47
CA SER A 585 26.37 8.85 16.55
C SER A 585 27.32 10.05 16.55
N TYR A 586 28.55 9.89 17.06
CA TYR A 586 29.53 10.97 17.08
C TYR A 586 29.81 11.53 15.67
N LYS A 587 29.88 10.65 14.65
CA LYS A 587 30.01 11.05 13.24
C LYS A 587 28.86 11.96 12.82
N TYR A 588 27.62 11.56 13.14
CA TYR A 588 26.42 12.32 12.79
C TYR A 588 26.43 13.70 13.48
N TRP A 589 26.75 13.74 14.77
CA TRP A 589 26.87 14.99 15.53
C TRP A 589 27.90 15.94 14.91
N GLN A 590 29.09 15.42 14.56
CA GLN A 590 30.14 16.23 13.94
C GLN A 590 29.68 16.80 12.59
N ALA A 591 29.05 15.96 11.76
CA ALA A 591 28.52 16.38 10.46
C ALA A 591 27.46 17.48 10.61
N LEU A 592 26.49 17.30 11.50
CA LEU A 592 25.46 18.33 11.76
C LEU A 592 26.04 19.63 12.30
N ARG A 593 27.08 19.58 13.15
CA ARG A 593 27.74 20.79 13.65
C ARG A 593 28.43 21.62 12.59
N THR A 594 28.73 21.06 11.42
CA THR A 594 29.27 21.85 10.30
C THR A 594 28.24 22.85 9.75
N VAL A 595 26.95 22.58 9.93
CA VAL A 595 25.85 23.40 9.40
C VAL A 595 24.97 24.01 10.48
N CYS A 596 24.88 23.37 11.66
CA CYS A 596 24.18 23.85 12.85
C CYS A 596 25.20 24.26 13.92
N PRO A 597 25.77 25.47 13.86
CA PRO A 597 26.87 25.88 14.74
C PRO A 597 26.50 25.88 16.23
N ASN A 598 25.22 26.11 16.54
CA ASN A 598 24.68 26.18 17.91
C ASN A 598 24.10 24.86 18.41
N LEU A 599 24.34 23.74 17.71
CA LEU A 599 23.88 22.41 18.14
C LEU A 599 24.51 22.03 19.48
N GLN A 600 23.66 21.85 20.50
CA GLN A 600 24.05 21.48 21.85
C GLN A 600 23.78 20.00 22.13
N VAL A 601 22.63 19.49 21.70
CA VAL A 601 22.14 18.15 22.05
C VAL A 601 21.70 17.39 20.82
N MET A 602 22.12 16.13 20.71
CA MET A 602 21.54 15.17 19.78
C MET A 602 21.01 13.97 20.56
N MET A 603 19.75 13.60 20.30
CA MET A 603 19.04 12.57 21.06
C MET A 603 18.43 11.52 20.13
N LEU A 604 18.26 10.32 20.68
CA LEU A 604 17.54 9.23 20.03
C LEU A 604 16.04 9.57 20.02
N ASP A 605 15.34 9.35 18.90
CA ASP A 605 13.88 9.27 18.91
C ASP A 605 13.45 7.92 19.50
N PRO A 606 12.92 7.88 20.74
CA PRO A 606 12.55 6.62 21.38
C PRO A 606 11.38 5.94 20.66
N THR A 607 10.58 6.66 19.86
CA THR A 607 9.39 6.13 19.19
C THR A 607 9.75 5.06 18.16
N HIS A 608 10.87 5.24 17.45
CA HIS A 608 11.32 4.31 16.40
C HIS A 608 11.72 2.94 16.96
N LEU A 609 12.15 2.86 18.22
CA LEU A 609 12.43 1.57 18.88
C LEU A 609 11.15 0.73 19.02
N ALA A 610 10.03 1.35 19.40
CA ALA A 610 8.73 0.67 19.48
C ALA A 610 8.21 0.27 18.10
N MET A 611 8.41 1.12 17.08
CA MET A 611 8.02 0.80 15.71
C MET A 611 8.80 -0.39 15.17
N THR A 612 10.10 -0.45 15.41
CA THR A 612 10.96 -1.59 15.01
C THR A 612 10.48 -2.89 15.66
N PHE A 613 10.11 -2.83 16.94
CA PHE A 613 9.51 -3.96 17.66
C PHE A 613 8.17 -4.40 17.03
N GLU A 614 7.32 -3.44 16.66
CA GLU A 614 6.05 -3.72 16.01
C GLU A 614 6.23 -4.31 14.61
N TYR A 615 7.21 -3.85 13.83
CA TYR A 615 7.54 -4.45 12.52
C TYR A 615 7.88 -5.93 12.63
N ALA A 616 8.62 -6.33 13.68
CA ALA A 616 8.92 -7.74 13.95
C ALA A 616 7.67 -8.55 14.37
N SER A 617 6.61 -7.87 14.80
CA SER A 617 5.33 -8.44 15.24
C SER A 617 4.21 -8.21 14.20
N SER A 618 4.54 -8.18 12.91
CA SER A 618 3.59 -7.91 11.82
C SER A 618 2.77 -6.63 12.01
N ARG A 619 3.40 -5.60 12.59
CA ARG A 619 2.81 -4.29 12.95
C ARG A 619 1.69 -4.33 14.00
N LYS A 620 1.55 -5.43 14.75
CA LYS A 620 0.59 -5.52 15.86
C LYS A 620 1.13 -4.86 17.13
N ARG A 621 0.28 -4.13 17.85
CA ARG A 621 0.56 -3.64 19.21
C ARG A 621 0.40 -4.76 20.24
N THR A 622 1.42 -5.61 20.36
CA THR A 622 1.44 -6.71 21.33
C THR A 622 1.56 -6.21 22.78
N PRO A 623 1.27 -7.04 23.80
CA PRO A 623 1.54 -6.70 25.20
C PRO A 623 3.00 -6.26 25.44
N GLY A 624 3.95 -6.85 24.71
CA GLY A 624 5.35 -6.45 24.75
C GLY A 624 5.60 -5.06 24.17
N SER A 625 4.98 -4.72 23.02
CA SER A 625 5.06 -3.36 22.46
C SER A 625 4.43 -2.33 23.42
N LYS A 626 3.28 -2.64 24.02
CA LYS A 626 2.62 -1.75 25.00
C LYS A 626 3.53 -1.48 26.20
N ALA A 627 4.16 -2.52 26.74
CA ALA A 627 5.13 -2.37 27.83
C ALA A 627 6.38 -1.60 27.41
N LEU A 628 6.90 -1.84 26.20
CA LEU A 628 8.03 -1.09 25.65
C LEU A 628 7.68 0.39 25.48
N ARG A 629 6.51 0.72 24.93
CA ARG A 629 6.02 2.11 24.82
C ARG A 629 5.88 2.78 26.19
N ALA A 630 5.39 2.07 27.22
CA ALA A 630 5.32 2.60 28.58
C ALA A 630 6.71 2.89 29.17
N VAL A 631 7.69 2.03 28.90
CA VAL A 631 9.10 2.25 29.30
C VAL A 631 9.71 3.44 28.55
N LEU A 632 9.50 3.52 27.23
CA LEU A 632 10.01 4.61 26.40
C LEU A 632 9.35 5.96 26.71
N GLN A 633 8.07 5.96 27.13
CA GLN A 633 7.37 7.18 27.55
C GLN A 633 8.07 7.89 28.71
N LYS A 634 8.72 7.13 29.62
CA LYS A 634 9.52 7.71 30.72
C LYS A 634 10.75 8.48 30.22
N LEU A 635 11.26 8.20 29.01
CA LEU A 635 12.35 8.98 28.40
C LEU A 635 11.85 10.33 27.87
N SER A 636 10.57 10.43 27.54
CA SER A 636 9.91 11.66 27.06
C SER A 636 9.12 12.40 28.13
N ALA A 637 9.02 11.86 29.35
CA ALA A 637 8.33 12.50 30.47
C ALA A 637 8.95 13.87 30.77
N VAL A 638 8.19 14.77 31.41
CA VAL A 638 8.66 16.12 31.79
C VAL A 638 8.71 16.29 33.30
N ASP A 639 9.88 16.69 33.82
CA ASP A 639 10.06 17.10 35.20
C ASP A 639 10.58 18.54 35.22
N LEU A 640 9.75 19.44 35.72
CA LEU A 640 10.03 20.87 35.85
C LEU A 640 10.83 21.21 37.12
N SER A 641 10.94 20.26 38.06
CA SER A 641 11.65 20.44 39.33
C SER A 641 13.15 20.11 39.25
N ALA A 642 13.54 19.32 38.26
CA ALA A 642 14.92 18.91 38.04
C ALA A 642 15.70 19.90 37.16
N ASP A 643 16.91 20.25 37.60
CA ASP A 643 17.80 21.16 36.89
C ASP A 643 18.74 20.41 35.91
N ALA A 644 19.57 21.17 35.16
CA ALA A 644 20.55 20.60 34.24
C ALA A 644 21.52 19.60 34.91
N ARG A 645 21.80 19.77 36.21
CA ARG A 645 22.73 18.91 36.97
C ARG A 645 22.12 17.53 37.23
N SER A 646 20.80 17.44 37.25
CA SER A 646 20.06 16.21 37.48
C SER A 646 20.16 15.22 36.31
N TRP A 647 20.49 15.70 35.10
CA TRP A 647 20.55 14.89 33.87
C TRP A 647 21.96 14.38 33.52
N GLY A 648 22.99 14.95 34.13
CA GLY A 648 24.38 14.69 33.79
C GLY A 648 24.83 15.37 32.49
N LEU A 649 25.97 14.93 31.96
CA LEU A 649 26.53 15.51 30.73
C LEU A 649 25.74 15.04 29.50
N VAL A 650 25.50 15.97 28.57
CA VAL A 650 24.88 15.69 27.26
C VAL A 650 25.71 14.65 26.53
N HIS A 651 25.06 13.59 26.06
CA HIS A 651 25.75 12.56 25.29
C HIS A 651 26.12 13.07 23.89
N THR A 652 27.41 13.01 23.55
CA THR A 652 27.92 13.39 22.22
C THR A 652 28.24 12.18 21.34
N GLY A 653 28.00 10.96 21.79
CA GLY A 653 28.43 9.73 21.09
C GLY A 653 29.80 9.21 21.52
N ALA A 654 30.66 10.05 22.12
CA ALA A 654 32.01 9.67 22.54
C ALA A 654 32.24 9.74 24.06
N ASN A 655 31.34 10.39 24.80
CA ASN A 655 31.50 10.69 26.23
C ASN A 655 30.68 9.77 27.16
N SER A 656 30.29 8.58 26.69
CA SER A 656 29.61 7.59 27.54
C SER A 656 30.55 7.08 28.62
N ARG A 657 30.21 7.32 29.90
CA ARG A 657 30.97 6.71 31.00
C ARG A 657 30.86 5.17 30.95
N PRO A 658 31.93 4.44 31.32
CA PRO A 658 31.86 2.98 31.46
C PRO A 658 30.71 2.52 32.36
N LEU A 659 30.19 1.32 32.11
CA LEU A 659 29.22 0.69 33.00
C LEU A 659 29.84 0.42 34.37
N THR A 660 29.14 0.77 35.44
CA THR A 660 29.50 0.32 36.80
C THR A 660 29.38 -1.20 36.88
N VAL A 661 29.95 -1.79 37.94
CA VAL A 661 29.84 -3.24 38.20
C VAL A 661 28.38 -3.68 38.28
N GLU A 662 27.53 -2.90 38.94
CA GLU A 662 26.10 -3.18 39.04
C GLU A 662 25.38 -3.06 37.70
N GLU A 663 25.63 -1.98 36.95
CA GLU A 663 25.02 -1.78 35.63
C GLU A 663 25.41 -2.90 34.67
N ARG A 664 26.67 -3.34 34.70
CA ARG A 664 27.17 -4.48 33.91
C ARG A 664 26.47 -5.77 34.31
N ARG A 665 26.35 -6.04 35.62
CA ARG A 665 25.63 -7.22 36.12
C ARG A 665 24.17 -7.24 35.64
N VAL A 666 23.46 -6.11 35.73
CA VAL A 666 22.05 -6.02 35.30
C VAL A 666 21.94 -6.07 33.77
N ARG A 667 22.90 -5.50 33.03
CA ARG A 667 22.94 -5.59 31.56
C ARG A 667 23.14 -7.02 31.08
N ASN A 668 24.06 -7.77 31.68
CA ASN A 668 24.29 -9.18 31.31
C ASN A 668 22.99 -10.00 31.46
N GLN A 669 22.14 -9.62 32.42
CA GLN A 669 20.83 -10.25 32.60
C GLN A 669 19.80 -9.94 31.50
N ILE A 670 20.05 -8.95 30.65
CA ILE A 670 19.28 -8.72 29.42
C ILE A 670 19.61 -9.81 28.40
N GLU A 671 20.89 -10.18 28.31
CA GLU A 671 21.41 -11.16 27.34
C GLU A 671 21.07 -12.58 27.76
N ASP A 672 21.32 -12.95 29.01
CA ASP A 672 21.06 -14.31 29.53
C ASP A 672 19.61 -14.52 30.04
N ARG A 673 18.84 -13.43 30.18
CA ARG A 673 17.45 -13.40 30.66
C ARG A 673 17.25 -14.03 32.04
N SER A 674 18.26 -14.00 32.91
CA SER A 674 18.24 -14.71 34.20
C SER A 674 17.29 -14.10 35.26
N MET A 675 16.54 -13.05 34.94
CA MET A 675 15.56 -12.45 35.84
C MET A 675 14.34 -13.37 36.03
N ARG A 676 13.78 -13.43 37.24
CA ARG A 676 12.54 -14.17 37.47
C ARG A 676 11.36 -13.42 36.85
N LYS A 677 10.45 -14.14 36.18
CA LYS A 677 9.26 -13.54 35.53
C LYS A 677 8.38 -12.74 36.49
N ALA A 678 8.26 -13.17 37.75
CA ALA A 678 7.52 -12.45 38.79
C ALA A 678 8.16 -11.09 39.12
N ASP A 679 9.49 -11.03 39.17
CA ASP A 679 10.22 -9.78 39.42
C ASP A 679 10.12 -8.84 38.22
N ALA A 680 10.20 -9.38 37.00
CA ALA A 680 9.99 -8.62 35.77
C ALA A 680 8.57 -8.02 35.72
N ALA A 681 7.55 -8.80 36.08
CA ALA A 681 6.17 -8.35 36.20
C ALA A 681 6.04 -7.19 37.19
N LYS A 682 6.64 -7.34 38.37
CA LYS A 682 6.61 -6.33 39.43
C LYS A 682 7.23 -5.03 38.97
N ILE A 683 8.38 -5.07 38.28
CA ILE A 683 9.04 -3.88 37.76
C ILE A 683 8.16 -3.18 36.71
N LEU A 684 7.63 -3.92 35.75
CA LEU A 684 6.84 -3.33 34.67
C LEU A 684 5.49 -2.78 35.15
N ASN A 685 4.84 -3.47 36.10
CA ASN A 685 3.57 -3.02 36.68
C ASN A 685 3.73 -1.84 37.66
N SER A 686 4.95 -1.59 38.16
CA SER A 686 5.27 -0.45 39.04
C SER A 686 5.88 0.73 38.28
N LEU A 687 5.89 0.71 36.94
CA LEU A 687 6.34 1.83 36.13
C LEU A 687 5.38 3.00 36.27
N GLU A 688 5.83 4.05 36.94
CA GLU A 688 5.17 5.35 36.90
C GLU A 688 5.59 6.06 35.60
N VAL A 689 4.77 5.97 34.54
CA VAL A 689 5.10 6.46 33.19
C VAL A 689 5.38 7.96 33.12
N ASP A 690 4.80 8.73 34.04
CA ASP A 690 4.96 10.20 34.12
C ASP A 690 6.23 10.63 34.85
N LYS A 691 6.91 9.70 35.53
CA LYS A 691 8.22 9.97 36.14
C LYS A 691 9.34 9.60 35.19
N ARG A 692 10.36 10.43 35.10
CA ARG A 692 11.56 10.16 34.30
C ARG A 692 12.42 9.04 34.91
N PHE A 693 13.31 8.48 34.10
CA PHE A 693 14.45 7.74 34.61
C PHE A 693 15.54 8.74 35.05
N TYR A 694 15.94 8.72 36.32
CA TYR A 694 17.03 9.56 36.82
C TYR A 694 18.36 8.81 36.81
N LEU A 695 18.30 7.48 36.88
CA LEU A 695 19.49 6.64 36.92
C LEU A 695 19.52 5.70 35.70
N ARG A 696 20.68 5.61 35.05
CA ARG A 696 20.94 4.62 33.98
C ARG A 696 20.64 3.19 34.44
N LEU A 697 20.84 2.89 35.72
CA LEU A 697 20.50 1.59 36.31
C LEU A 697 19.00 1.29 36.29
N GLU A 698 18.13 2.28 36.48
CA GLU A 698 16.67 2.12 36.42
C GLU A 698 16.21 1.76 35.01
N TRP A 699 16.76 2.47 34.02
CA TRP A 699 16.57 2.16 32.61
C TRP A 699 16.99 0.71 32.28
N ILE A 700 18.21 0.32 32.65
CA ILE A 700 18.72 -1.04 32.38
C ILE A 700 17.84 -2.09 33.08
N LYS A 701 17.32 -1.82 34.29
CA LYS A 701 16.38 -2.70 34.99
C LYS A 701 15.04 -2.84 34.25
N ALA A 702 14.50 -1.75 33.70
CA ALA A 702 13.27 -1.77 32.91
C ALA A 702 13.46 -2.53 31.59
N ALA A 703 14.56 -2.28 30.88
CA ALA A 703 14.93 -3.00 29.66
C ALA A 703 15.12 -4.51 29.92
N LYS A 704 15.76 -4.88 31.02
CA LYS A 704 15.86 -6.27 31.47
C LYS A 704 14.51 -6.90 31.76
N ALA A 705 13.62 -6.18 32.46
CA ALA A 705 12.29 -6.69 32.76
C ALA A 705 11.48 -6.92 31.49
N LEU A 706 11.60 -6.02 30.49
CA LEU A 706 11.03 -6.22 29.15
C LEU A 706 11.59 -7.46 28.47
N ALA A 707 12.91 -7.61 28.39
CA ALA A 707 13.57 -8.74 27.72
C ALA A 707 13.28 -10.10 28.39
N CYS A 708 13.08 -10.10 29.71
CA CYS A 708 12.72 -11.29 30.47
C CYS A 708 11.24 -11.67 30.30
N ARG A 709 10.33 -10.69 30.36
CA ARG A 709 8.88 -10.93 30.32
C ARG A 709 8.37 -11.18 28.92
N TYR A 710 8.86 -10.41 27.95
CA TYR A 710 8.43 -10.48 26.56
C TYR A 710 9.60 -10.99 25.73
N ARG A 711 9.37 -12.01 24.90
CA ARG A 711 10.43 -12.66 24.14
C ARG A 711 10.85 -11.75 22.98
N ILE A 712 11.82 -10.88 23.22
CA ILE A 712 12.34 -9.94 22.20
C ILE A 712 13.41 -10.68 21.40
N SER A 713 13.25 -10.80 20.08
CA SER A 713 14.33 -11.30 19.22
C SER A 713 15.56 -10.39 19.43
N HIS A 714 16.70 -11.01 19.78
CA HIS A 714 17.86 -10.37 20.42
C HIS A 714 18.52 -9.22 19.63
N GLN A 715 18.09 -8.92 18.40
CA GLN A 715 18.74 -7.92 17.55
C GLN A 715 18.30 -6.47 17.81
N CYS A 716 17.16 -6.20 18.47
CA CYS A 716 16.64 -4.83 18.56
C CYS A 716 17.06 -4.02 19.80
N ILE A 717 17.58 -4.65 20.86
CA ILE A 717 17.87 -3.97 22.14
C ILE A 717 19.38 -3.87 22.44
N ALA A 718 20.20 -4.76 21.86
CA ALA A 718 21.62 -4.83 22.20
C ALA A 718 22.49 -3.77 21.48
N THR A 719 21.95 -3.10 20.46
CA THR A 719 22.67 -2.13 19.61
C THR A 719 22.29 -0.66 19.82
N SER A 720 21.37 -0.37 20.75
CA SER A 720 21.00 0.98 21.23
C SER A 720 21.50 1.18 22.66
#